data_AF-A0A8J7D7W7-F1
#
_entry.id   AF-A0A8J7D7W7-F1
#
_cell.length_a   1.000
_cell.length_b   1.000
_cell.length_c   1.000
_cell.angle_alpha   90.00
_cell.angle_beta   90.00
_cell.angle_gamma   90.00
#
_symmetry.space_group_name_H-M   'P 1'
#
loop_
_entity.id
_entity.type
_entity.pdbx_description
1 polymer ?
#
loop_
_entity_poly.entity_id
_entity_poly.type
_entity_poly.pdbx_seq_one_letter_code
_entity_poly.pdbx_strand_id
1 'polypeptide(L)'
;MQTTQINLNATQRDYDLSQSLHELFTAQVERTPNAIAVTFEQQQITYQELNTKANQLAHYLQTLGVKLETLVGVCVERSLEMVVCLLGILKAGGAYIPIDPEYPQERIAYMLEDSQVKVLLTQEKLLTQIPQHQAHTICIDTEWKKISTQPNTNLESGVKPDNLAYVIYTSGSTGKPKGAMNTHKGICNRLLWMQETYQINSTDRVLQKTPFSFDVSVWEFFWTLLTGARLVIAQPGGHRDSSYLINLIIQEQITTLHFVPSMLQIFLASRGVEKCTSIKRVICSGEALPLDLQNRFFKRLDCELHNLYGPTEAAIDVTFWQCQKNSNLKTVPIGRPIANTQIYILDEDLRPVDFGAIAEIYIGGVGVARGYLNRPELTKEKFIPNPFKNSKFASQYLYKTGDLARYLPDGNIEYIGRTDYQVKIRGYRIEIGEVENVLALHPQVREAVIIARTDNTAEKQLIAYITYNSEKPTLNSLHHFLKSQLPDFMIPAAFVMLEALPLTPSGKVDRKALPQPDISHFSESNDFVAPRNQVEAQLVKIWSEILNLPQIGVKDNFFALGGDSLKALHLISRIEQHFAKEIPLATLLTNPVITELATVIQDSSIQILHSPLVPIQPQGNQQPFFCIHPAGGHVLCYFKLAHYIGNEQPFYGLQAQGFYGDEEPLTSIEEMASLYVKTICEFQTQGSYQVGGWSFGGVVAYEVAQQLKRQGKEVSLLAILDSYVPILLDKQKPIDDVYLVGVLSRVFGGMFGQDNLVKPNEIQHLSVEEKINYIIDKARQAKIFPPGVERQNNRRILDVLVGTLKATYAYKRQPYPGKVTVFRAREKHIMAPDPTLVWVELFSVMAAEEINIVDVPGNHYTFVLEPHVEVLAQHLKACLDEVMV
;
A
#
# COMPACT_ATOMS: atom_id res chain seq x y z
N MET A 1 44.86 -27.97 -10.79
CA MET A 1 43.40 -28.13 -10.60
C MET A 1 42.82 -27.06 -9.66
N GLN A 2 43.49 -26.66 -8.56
CA GLN A 2 43.15 -25.42 -7.81
C GLN A 2 43.22 -24.12 -8.65
N THR A 3 43.87 -24.13 -9.81
CA THR A 3 44.22 -22.94 -10.60
C THR A 3 43.05 -22.31 -11.39
N THR A 4 41.94 -23.01 -11.65
CA THR A 4 40.89 -22.51 -12.58
C THR A 4 39.86 -21.60 -11.90
N GLN A 5 39.30 -21.98 -10.73
CA GLN A 5 38.41 -21.07 -9.99
C GLN A 5 39.15 -19.81 -9.49
N ILE A 6 40.41 -19.95 -9.08
CA ILE A 6 41.25 -18.81 -8.66
C ILE A 6 41.40 -17.79 -9.81
N ASN A 7 41.58 -18.25 -11.04
CA ASN A 7 41.66 -17.36 -12.20
C ASN A 7 40.33 -16.65 -12.50
N LEU A 8 39.19 -17.33 -12.35
CA LEU A 8 37.86 -16.70 -12.49
C LEU A 8 37.58 -15.64 -11.40
N ASN A 9 38.29 -15.73 -10.27
CA ASN A 9 38.24 -14.78 -9.16
C ASN A 9 39.30 -13.66 -9.23
N ALA A 10 39.99 -13.53 -10.37
CA ALA A 10 40.86 -12.39 -10.66
C ALA A 10 40.04 -11.14 -11.05
N THR A 11 39.22 -10.66 -10.10
CA THR A 11 38.26 -9.56 -10.29
C THR A 11 38.76 -8.21 -9.80
N GLN A 12 40.06 -8.08 -9.55
CA GLN A 12 40.62 -6.86 -8.96
C GLN A 12 40.41 -5.66 -9.90
N ARG A 13 39.85 -4.60 -9.35
CA ARG A 13 39.67 -3.29 -9.98
C ARG A 13 40.07 -2.21 -8.99
N ASP A 14 40.91 -1.29 -9.44
CA ASP A 14 41.43 -0.21 -8.61
C ASP A 14 40.44 0.97 -8.59
N TYR A 15 39.32 0.76 -7.89
CA TYR A 15 38.37 1.82 -7.62
C TYR A 15 38.85 2.69 -6.46
N ASP A 16 38.60 3.99 -6.55
CA ASP A 16 38.73 4.87 -5.40
C ASP A 16 37.59 4.59 -4.41
N LEU A 17 37.90 3.76 -3.42
CA LEU A 17 37.00 3.42 -2.31
C LEU A 17 37.31 4.23 -1.06
N SER A 18 38.01 5.36 -1.18
CA SER A 18 38.25 6.28 -0.06
C SER A 18 37.02 7.13 0.28
N GLN A 19 36.13 7.33 -0.69
CA GLN A 19 34.92 8.12 -0.55
C GLN A 19 33.71 7.26 -0.13
N SER A 20 32.88 7.85 0.72
CA SER A 20 31.58 7.35 1.13
C SER A 20 30.46 7.77 0.16
N LEU A 21 29.28 7.17 0.31
CA LEU A 21 28.13 7.40 -0.59
C LEU A 21 27.73 8.88 -0.67
N HIS A 22 27.68 9.56 0.47
CA HIS A 22 27.23 10.95 0.52
C HIS A 22 28.29 11.92 -0.02
N GLU A 23 29.57 11.56 0.05
CA GLU A 23 30.67 12.32 -0.57
C GLU A 23 30.64 12.20 -2.09
N LEU A 24 30.43 10.98 -2.61
CA LEU A 24 30.24 10.76 -4.05
C LEU A 24 29.01 11.53 -4.57
N PHE A 25 27.93 11.57 -3.80
CA PHE A 25 26.75 12.38 -4.12
C PHE A 25 27.08 13.87 -4.12
N THR A 26 27.80 14.36 -3.12
CA THR A 26 28.20 15.77 -3.01
C THR A 26 29.07 16.19 -4.21
N ALA A 27 29.99 15.33 -4.64
CA ALA A 27 30.79 15.57 -5.84
C ALA A 27 29.93 15.65 -7.12
N GLN A 28 28.82 14.89 -7.21
CA GLN A 28 27.89 14.98 -8.33
C GLN A 28 27.05 16.27 -8.28
N VAL A 29 26.66 16.73 -7.09
CA VAL A 29 25.94 18.00 -6.91
C VAL A 29 26.76 19.17 -7.46
N GLU A 30 28.07 19.19 -7.22
CA GLU A 30 28.97 20.22 -7.75
C GLU A 30 29.03 20.23 -9.29
N ARG A 31 28.92 19.06 -9.92
CA ARG A 31 28.96 18.92 -11.39
C ARG A 31 27.66 19.38 -12.05
N THR A 32 26.51 19.05 -11.48
CA THR A 32 25.20 19.28 -12.10
C THR A 32 24.16 19.81 -11.10
N PRO A 33 24.38 20.98 -10.46
CA PRO A 33 23.56 21.45 -9.35
C PRO A 33 22.09 21.71 -9.74
N ASN A 34 21.88 22.20 -10.97
CA ASN A 34 20.55 22.59 -11.48
C ASN A 34 19.81 21.45 -12.20
N ALA A 35 20.42 20.27 -12.33
CA ALA A 35 19.75 19.12 -12.92
C ALA A 35 18.70 18.55 -11.94
N ILE A 36 17.60 18.01 -12.47
CA ILE A 36 16.59 17.35 -11.65
C ILE A 36 17.15 16.03 -11.12
N ALA A 37 17.29 15.93 -9.80
CA ALA A 37 17.78 14.73 -9.13
C ALA A 37 16.67 13.72 -8.90
N VAL A 38 15.53 14.18 -8.38
CA VAL A 38 14.42 13.30 -7.99
C VAL A 38 13.10 13.88 -8.48
N THR A 39 12.20 12.99 -8.92
CA THR A 39 10.81 13.30 -9.20
C THR A 39 9.91 12.33 -8.48
N PHE A 40 8.86 12.88 -7.90
CA PHE A 40 7.78 12.12 -7.30
C PHE A 40 6.48 12.81 -7.65
N GLU A 41 5.61 12.12 -8.39
CA GLU A 41 4.39 12.70 -8.96
C GLU A 41 4.68 14.00 -9.72
N GLN A 42 4.02 15.11 -9.42
CA GLN A 42 4.26 16.41 -10.05
C GLN A 42 5.40 17.20 -9.39
N GLN A 43 5.99 16.68 -8.31
CA GLN A 43 7.07 17.33 -7.59
C GLN A 43 8.43 16.95 -8.16
N GLN A 44 9.33 17.93 -8.22
CA GLN A 44 10.70 17.74 -8.67
C GLN A 44 11.64 18.48 -7.73
N ILE A 45 12.82 17.93 -7.53
CA ILE A 45 13.89 18.56 -6.75
C ILE A 45 15.22 18.44 -7.50
N THR A 46 15.95 19.53 -7.58
CA THR A 46 17.29 19.57 -8.18
C THR A 46 18.33 18.92 -7.27
N TYR A 47 19.49 18.59 -7.83
CA TYR A 47 20.64 18.11 -7.05
C TYR A 47 21.03 19.10 -5.93
N GLN A 48 21.05 20.40 -6.22
CA GLN A 48 21.39 21.42 -5.22
C GLN A 48 20.35 21.53 -4.10
N GLU A 49 19.07 21.50 -4.44
CA GLU A 49 17.98 21.57 -3.45
C GLU A 49 17.96 20.30 -2.57
N LEU A 50 18.15 19.13 -3.18
CA LEU A 50 18.24 17.87 -2.45
C LEU A 50 19.43 17.89 -1.48
N ASN A 51 20.59 18.34 -1.94
CA ASN A 51 21.77 18.48 -1.10
C ASN A 51 21.54 19.46 0.05
N THR A 52 20.90 20.59 -0.23
CA THR A 52 20.55 21.61 0.78
C THR A 52 19.67 21.02 1.88
N LYS A 53 18.57 20.34 1.50
CA LYS A 53 17.66 19.70 2.46
C LYS A 53 18.36 18.59 3.24
N ALA A 54 19.17 17.77 2.58
CA ALA A 54 19.92 16.69 3.23
C ALA A 54 20.96 17.25 4.22
N ASN A 55 21.65 18.35 3.91
CA ASN A 55 22.58 19.02 4.81
C ASN A 55 21.85 19.57 6.04
N GLN A 56 20.71 20.24 5.85
CA GLN A 56 19.90 20.76 6.95
C GLN A 56 19.44 19.65 7.91
N LEU A 57 18.94 18.55 7.35
CA LEU A 57 18.59 17.37 8.14
C LEU A 57 19.81 16.78 8.85
N ALA A 58 20.95 16.69 8.19
CA ALA A 58 22.17 16.14 8.78
C ALA A 58 22.67 16.97 9.98
N HIS A 59 22.69 18.30 9.86
CA HIS A 59 23.00 19.21 10.97
C HIS A 59 22.01 19.01 12.13
N TYR A 60 20.71 18.94 11.82
CA TYR A 60 19.68 18.69 12.84
C TYR A 60 19.91 17.37 13.58
N LEU A 61 20.16 16.29 12.84
CA LEU A 61 20.45 14.97 13.41
C LEU A 61 21.69 14.98 14.32
N GLN A 62 22.73 15.74 13.98
CA GLN A 62 23.89 15.90 14.87
C GLN A 62 23.54 16.58 16.19
N THR A 63 22.62 17.56 16.21
CA THR A 63 22.14 18.17 17.45
C THR A 63 21.42 17.17 18.37
N LEU A 64 20.88 16.08 17.80
CA LEU A 64 20.22 14.99 18.50
C LEU A 64 21.17 13.85 18.86
N GLY A 65 22.48 14.02 18.63
CA GLY A 65 23.52 13.07 19.00
C GLY A 65 23.79 11.99 17.96
N VAL A 66 23.30 12.15 16.72
CA VAL A 66 23.74 11.30 15.60
C VAL A 66 25.19 11.62 15.28
N LYS A 67 26.02 10.58 15.34
CA LYS A 67 27.46 10.60 15.04
C LYS A 67 27.84 9.35 14.27
N LEU A 68 29.14 9.17 14.00
CA LEU A 68 29.68 7.97 13.35
C LEU A 68 29.03 6.66 13.85
N GLU A 69 28.49 5.89 12.91
CA GLU A 69 27.83 4.60 13.11
C GLU A 69 26.58 4.61 13.98
N THR A 70 26.01 5.78 14.26
CA THR A 70 24.72 5.85 14.96
C THR A 70 23.62 5.33 14.03
N LEU A 71 22.86 4.34 14.50
CA LEU A 71 21.72 3.81 13.77
C LEU A 71 20.53 4.77 13.88
N VAL A 72 19.94 5.12 12.73
CA VAL A 72 18.74 5.96 12.64
C VAL A 72 17.65 5.18 11.92
N GLY A 73 16.50 5.01 12.56
CA GLY A 73 15.34 4.38 11.93
C GLY A 73 14.70 5.32 10.92
N VAL A 74 14.23 4.79 9.81
CA VAL A 74 13.48 5.53 8.78
C VAL A 74 12.21 4.76 8.46
N CYS A 75 11.07 5.28 8.90
CA CYS A 75 9.74 4.70 8.68
C CYS A 75 8.88 5.71 7.93
N VAL A 76 9.01 5.76 6.61
CA VAL A 76 8.35 6.74 5.72
C VAL A 76 7.78 6.04 4.51
N GLU A 77 6.74 6.62 3.91
CA GLU A 77 6.31 6.22 2.58
C GLU A 77 7.21 6.80 1.49
N ARG A 78 7.05 6.32 0.25
CA ARG A 78 7.74 6.87 -0.91
C ARG A 78 7.39 8.34 -1.10
N SER A 79 8.41 9.20 -1.04
CA SER A 79 8.30 10.64 -1.29
C SER A 79 9.68 11.23 -1.60
N LEU A 80 9.75 12.54 -1.87
CA LEU A 80 11.04 13.25 -1.97
C LEU A 80 11.81 13.22 -0.65
N GLU A 81 11.09 13.37 0.46
CA GLU A 81 11.67 13.40 1.80
C GLU A 81 12.29 12.06 2.20
N MET A 82 11.82 10.93 1.66
CA MET A 82 12.49 9.64 1.83
C MET A 82 13.96 9.71 1.38
N VAL A 83 14.24 10.33 0.22
CA VAL A 83 15.61 10.49 -0.28
C VAL A 83 16.41 11.46 0.58
N VAL A 84 15.76 12.54 1.04
CA VAL A 84 16.35 13.49 2.00
C VAL A 84 16.77 12.80 3.29
N CYS A 85 15.93 11.90 3.83
CA CYS A 85 16.22 11.12 5.03
C CYS A 85 17.47 10.27 4.87
N LEU A 86 17.55 9.48 3.79
CA LEU A 86 18.68 8.61 3.53
C LEU A 86 19.99 9.41 3.42
N LEU A 87 20.00 10.49 2.62
CA LEU A 87 21.18 11.32 2.47
C LEU A 87 21.54 12.09 3.75
N GLY A 88 20.56 12.61 4.48
CA GLY A 88 20.77 13.36 5.72
C GLY A 88 21.38 12.50 6.82
N ILE A 89 20.94 11.25 6.96
CA ILE A 89 21.52 10.28 7.92
C ILE A 89 22.98 10.00 7.56
N LEU A 90 23.25 9.69 6.30
CA LEU A 90 24.62 9.38 5.85
C LEU A 90 25.55 10.59 6.04
N LYS A 91 25.08 11.80 5.72
CA LYS A 91 25.83 13.05 5.92
C LYS A 91 26.10 13.36 7.39
N ALA A 92 25.15 13.05 8.29
CA ALA A 92 25.34 13.20 9.73
C ALA A 92 26.39 12.22 10.30
N GLY A 93 26.73 11.17 9.55
CA GLY A 93 27.63 10.09 9.94
C GLY A 93 26.93 8.84 10.46
N GLY A 94 25.60 8.83 10.45
CA GLY A 94 24.80 7.68 10.85
C GLY A 94 24.63 6.64 9.73
N ALA A 95 24.07 5.49 10.11
CA ALA A 95 23.62 4.45 9.17
C ALA A 95 22.11 4.29 9.31
N TYR A 96 21.41 4.19 8.17
CA TYR A 96 19.95 4.11 8.20
C TYR A 96 19.46 2.67 8.36
N ILE A 97 18.32 2.52 9.03
CA ILE A 97 17.55 1.27 9.09
C ILE A 97 16.20 1.54 8.42
N PRO A 98 15.95 1.00 7.23
CA PRO A 98 14.68 1.17 6.56
C PRO A 98 13.63 0.28 7.24
N ILE A 99 12.52 0.90 7.66
CA ILE A 99 11.36 0.26 8.25
C ILE A 99 10.19 0.53 7.32
N ASP A 100 9.58 -0.54 6.80
CA ASP A 100 8.43 -0.41 5.92
C ASP A 100 7.18 -0.14 6.78
N PRO A 101 6.45 0.97 6.55
CA PRO A 101 5.23 1.25 7.30
C PRO A 101 4.11 0.22 7.03
N GLU A 102 4.17 -0.53 5.92
CA GLU A 102 3.21 -1.62 5.65
C GLU A 102 3.48 -2.89 6.51
N TYR A 103 4.56 -2.92 7.31
CA TYR A 103 4.80 -4.06 8.20
C TYR A 103 3.86 -4.07 9.41
N PRO A 104 3.50 -5.25 9.93
CA PRO A 104 2.73 -5.34 11.17
C PRO A 104 3.45 -4.64 12.33
N GLN A 105 2.67 -4.08 13.24
CA GLN A 105 3.20 -3.31 14.38
C GLN A 105 4.18 -4.12 15.22
N GLU A 106 3.95 -5.41 15.44
CA GLU A 106 4.87 -6.28 16.19
C GLU A 106 6.24 -6.40 15.52
N ARG A 107 6.28 -6.44 14.19
CA ARG A 107 7.54 -6.48 13.45
C ARG A 107 8.28 -5.17 13.51
N ILE A 108 7.57 -4.05 13.41
CA ILE A 108 8.14 -2.71 13.61
C ILE A 108 8.70 -2.59 15.03
N ALA A 109 7.95 -3.04 16.03
CA ALA A 109 8.37 -3.04 17.44
C ALA A 109 9.67 -3.83 17.64
N TYR A 110 9.72 -5.06 17.10
CA TYR A 110 10.93 -5.87 17.14
C TYR A 110 12.12 -5.19 16.47
N MET A 111 11.94 -4.59 15.29
CA MET A 111 13.03 -3.90 14.59
C MET A 111 13.55 -2.71 15.39
N LEU A 112 12.66 -1.94 16.03
CA LEU A 112 13.04 -0.82 16.90
C LEU A 112 13.75 -1.29 18.18
N GLU A 113 13.28 -2.39 18.78
CA GLU A 113 13.89 -3.01 19.97
C GLU A 113 15.27 -3.59 19.67
N ASP A 114 15.39 -4.42 18.63
CA ASP A 114 16.66 -5.08 18.25
C ASP A 114 17.69 -4.07 17.78
N SER A 115 17.27 -3.00 17.09
CA SER A 115 18.20 -1.97 16.61
C SER A 115 18.60 -0.93 17.65
N GLN A 116 17.80 -0.74 18.71
CA GLN A 116 18.02 0.28 19.74
C GLN A 116 18.28 1.68 19.16
N VAL A 117 17.59 2.02 18.06
CA VAL A 117 17.71 3.33 17.42
C VAL A 117 17.34 4.45 18.39
N LYS A 118 18.13 5.52 18.39
CA LYS A 118 17.88 6.70 19.24
C LYS A 118 17.00 7.74 18.57
N VAL A 119 16.96 7.72 17.24
CA VAL A 119 16.19 8.65 16.42
C VAL A 119 15.41 7.85 15.38
N LEU A 120 14.14 8.21 15.20
CA LEU A 120 13.26 7.65 14.18
C LEU A 120 12.74 8.79 13.30
N LEU A 121 13.04 8.75 12.00
CA LEU A 121 12.44 9.65 11.02
C LEU A 121 11.15 9.03 10.48
N THR A 122 10.06 9.78 10.53
CA THR A 122 8.74 9.33 10.04
C THR A 122 7.90 10.48 9.49
N GLN A 123 6.67 10.19 9.08
CA GLN A 123 5.65 11.17 8.67
C GLN A 123 4.54 11.20 9.73
N GLU A 124 3.90 12.35 9.93
CA GLU A 124 2.84 12.51 10.96
C GLU A 124 1.74 11.46 10.81
N LYS A 125 1.31 11.20 9.57
CA LYS A 125 0.25 10.21 9.27
C LYS A 125 0.58 8.77 9.68
N LEU A 126 1.87 8.45 9.86
CA LEU A 126 2.35 7.10 10.20
C LEU A 126 2.50 6.90 11.71
N LEU A 127 2.38 7.96 12.53
CA LEU A 127 2.57 7.87 13.98
C LEU A 127 1.64 6.85 14.64
N THR A 128 0.41 6.71 14.15
CA THR A 128 -0.57 5.74 14.67
C THR A 128 -0.25 4.28 14.33
N GLN A 129 0.57 4.06 13.29
CA GLN A 129 1.00 2.73 12.84
C GLN A 129 2.30 2.31 13.51
N ILE A 130 3.03 3.25 14.12
CA ILE A 130 4.30 2.99 14.79
C ILE A 130 4.02 2.63 16.26
N PRO A 131 4.46 1.45 16.74
CA PRO A 131 4.27 1.04 18.13
C PRO A 131 5.05 1.95 19.09
N GLN A 132 4.63 2.01 20.35
CA GLN A 132 5.33 2.79 21.37
C GLN A 132 6.80 2.35 21.50
N HIS A 133 7.72 3.31 21.49
CA HIS A 133 9.16 3.06 21.52
C HIS A 133 9.92 4.17 22.26
N GLN A 134 11.23 3.96 22.46
CA GLN A 134 12.10 4.91 23.17
C GLN A 134 12.85 5.90 22.26
N ALA A 135 12.86 5.66 20.94
CA ALA A 135 13.50 6.57 19.99
C ALA A 135 12.84 7.96 19.99
N HIS A 136 13.63 9.00 19.77
CA HIS A 136 13.12 10.34 19.49
C HIS A 136 12.55 10.39 18.08
N THR A 137 11.22 10.46 17.96
CA THR A 137 10.52 10.53 16.67
C THR A 137 10.55 11.94 16.12
N ILE A 138 10.87 12.05 14.83
CA ILE A 138 10.85 13.31 14.07
C ILE A 138 9.91 13.13 12.89
N CYS A 139 8.86 13.92 12.83
CA CYS A 139 7.95 13.97 11.69
C CYS A 139 8.50 14.91 10.63
N ILE A 140 9.16 14.36 9.61
CA ILE A 140 9.86 15.14 8.57
C ILE A 140 8.95 16.04 7.73
N ASP A 141 7.66 15.72 7.64
CA ASP A 141 6.62 16.47 6.94
C ASP A 141 6.11 17.68 7.74
N THR A 142 6.00 17.58 9.07
CA THR A 142 5.47 18.65 9.94
C THR A 142 6.54 19.45 10.66
N GLU A 143 7.69 18.84 10.98
CA GLU A 143 8.78 19.48 11.71
C GLU A 143 9.83 20.13 10.81
N TRP A 144 9.62 20.12 9.48
CA TRP A 144 10.56 20.65 8.51
C TRP A 144 10.94 22.11 8.80
N LYS A 145 10.03 22.93 9.35
CA LYS A 145 10.33 24.33 9.72
C LYS A 145 11.50 24.44 10.69
N LYS A 146 11.63 23.51 11.65
CA LYS A 146 12.77 23.48 12.59
C LYS A 146 14.04 23.04 11.87
N ILE A 147 13.94 21.98 11.06
CA ILE A 147 15.06 21.41 10.31
C ILE A 147 15.64 22.45 9.33
N SER A 148 14.80 23.21 8.63
CA SER A 148 15.21 24.21 7.65
C SER A 148 15.95 25.42 8.23
N THR A 149 15.97 25.59 9.56
CA THR A 149 16.78 26.64 10.22
C THR A 149 18.24 26.25 10.37
N GLN A 150 18.56 24.96 10.21
CA GLN A 150 19.94 24.49 10.28
C GLN A 150 20.76 24.96 9.08
N PRO A 151 22.11 24.97 9.19
CA PRO A 151 22.96 25.31 8.06
C PRO A 151 22.71 24.41 6.85
N ASN A 152 22.86 24.97 5.65
CA ASN A 152 22.73 24.23 4.38
C ASN A 152 24.09 23.77 3.82
N THR A 153 25.18 24.01 4.54
CA THR A 153 26.54 23.64 4.14
C THR A 153 26.79 22.14 4.34
N ASN A 154 27.63 21.56 3.47
CA ASN A 154 28.05 20.16 3.62
C ASN A 154 28.77 19.97 4.98
N LEU A 155 28.56 18.81 5.59
CA LEU A 155 29.23 18.42 6.83
C LEU A 155 30.43 17.53 6.55
N GLU A 156 31.50 17.75 7.32
CA GLU A 156 32.60 16.81 7.48
C GLU A 156 32.34 15.97 8.74
N SER A 157 31.59 14.87 8.58
CA SER A 157 31.23 13.99 9.70
C SER A 157 32.35 13.04 10.13
N GLY A 158 33.45 12.96 9.35
CA GLY A 158 34.57 12.06 9.59
C GLY A 158 34.30 10.60 9.25
N VAL A 159 33.26 10.33 8.44
CA VAL A 159 32.90 8.99 7.97
C VAL A 159 34.05 8.38 7.20
N LYS A 160 34.33 7.11 7.47
CA LYS A 160 35.33 6.30 6.77
C LYS A 160 34.64 5.23 5.94
N PRO A 161 35.29 4.72 4.87
CA PRO A 161 34.72 3.67 4.03
C PRO A 161 34.24 2.43 4.78
N ASP A 162 34.95 2.01 5.82
CA ASP A 162 34.58 0.80 6.58
C ASP A 162 33.43 1.04 7.57
N ASN A 163 32.94 2.28 7.73
CA ASN A 163 31.75 2.58 8.53
C ASN A 163 30.47 2.06 7.88
N LEU A 164 29.46 1.82 8.71
CA LEU A 164 28.14 1.38 8.25
C LEU A 164 27.47 2.44 7.37
N ALA A 165 26.87 2.00 6.27
CA ALA A 165 25.97 2.81 5.46
C ALA A 165 24.51 2.51 5.82
N TYR A 166 24.17 1.23 5.97
CA TYR A 166 22.83 0.79 6.30
C TYR A 166 22.82 -0.56 7.01
N VAL A 167 21.72 -0.81 7.72
CA VAL A 167 21.38 -2.13 8.25
C VAL A 167 19.99 -2.52 7.73
N ILE A 168 19.94 -3.55 6.90
CA ILE A 168 18.68 -4.04 6.31
C ILE A 168 18.29 -5.36 6.96
N TYR A 169 17.06 -5.43 7.47
CA TYR A 169 16.53 -6.64 8.07
C TYR A 169 16.04 -7.63 7.02
N THR A 170 16.38 -8.89 7.22
CA THR A 170 15.91 -10.03 6.43
C THR A 170 15.27 -11.07 7.34
N SER A 171 14.53 -12.03 6.77
CA SER A 171 13.98 -13.16 7.52
C SER A 171 15.08 -13.98 8.19
N GLY A 172 14.81 -14.50 9.39
CA GLY A 172 15.79 -15.25 10.19
C GLY A 172 15.38 -16.70 10.43
N SER A 173 16.34 -17.63 10.31
CA SER A 173 16.12 -19.08 10.50
C SER A 173 15.68 -19.46 11.92
N THR A 174 15.94 -18.60 12.90
CA THR A 174 15.52 -18.75 14.31
C THR A 174 14.12 -18.15 14.58
N GLY A 175 13.45 -17.67 13.54
CA GLY A 175 12.11 -17.08 13.58
C GLY A 175 12.03 -15.61 13.95
N LYS A 176 13.17 -14.91 14.10
CA LYS A 176 13.21 -13.46 14.27
C LYS A 176 14.02 -12.79 13.15
N PRO A 177 13.60 -11.62 12.63
CA PRO A 177 14.35 -10.92 11.60
C PRO A 177 15.80 -10.61 12.02
N LYS A 178 16.73 -10.62 11.06
CA LYS A 178 18.17 -10.36 11.27
C LYS A 178 18.64 -9.17 10.44
N GLY A 179 19.29 -8.19 11.08
CA GLY A 179 19.83 -6.99 10.42
C GLY A 179 21.22 -7.21 9.83
N ALA A 180 21.38 -7.18 8.51
CA ALA A 180 22.67 -7.30 7.82
C ALA A 180 23.39 -5.94 7.75
N MET A 181 24.60 -5.87 8.33
CA MET A 181 25.36 -4.63 8.50
C MET A 181 26.30 -4.35 7.32
N ASN A 182 25.89 -3.49 6.39
CA ASN A 182 26.65 -3.16 5.18
C ASN A 182 27.42 -1.83 5.33
N THR A 183 28.65 -1.81 4.81
CA THR A 183 29.57 -0.65 4.91
C THR A 183 29.51 0.22 3.66
N HIS A 184 29.94 1.47 3.78
CA HIS A 184 30.12 2.38 2.64
C HIS A 184 31.04 1.78 1.56
N LYS A 185 32.15 1.16 1.96
CA LYS A 185 33.13 0.57 1.05
C LYS A 185 32.53 -0.53 0.18
N GLY A 186 31.75 -1.44 0.79
CA GLY A 186 31.12 -2.54 0.06
C GLY A 186 30.12 -2.04 -0.97
N ILE A 187 29.24 -1.12 -0.57
CA ILE A 187 28.25 -0.55 -1.49
C ILE A 187 28.89 0.36 -2.56
N CYS A 188 29.87 1.20 -2.22
CA CYS A 188 30.57 2.03 -3.20
C CYS A 188 31.24 1.17 -4.28
N ASN A 189 31.89 0.07 -3.92
CA ASN A 189 32.46 -0.87 -4.90
C ASN A 189 31.39 -1.41 -5.86
N ARG A 190 30.24 -1.82 -5.32
CA ARG A 190 29.12 -2.33 -6.11
C ARG A 190 28.57 -1.28 -7.09
N LEU A 191 28.47 -0.02 -6.68
CA LEU A 191 27.96 1.07 -7.52
C LEU A 191 28.98 1.51 -8.58
N LEU A 192 30.27 1.55 -8.25
CA LEU A 192 31.33 1.87 -9.20
C LEU A 192 31.47 0.79 -10.29
N TRP A 193 31.34 -0.49 -9.92
CA TRP A 193 31.22 -1.58 -10.89
C TRP A 193 30.00 -1.41 -11.81
N MET A 194 28.86 -1.06 -11.22
CA MET A 194 27.62 -0.82 -11.97
C MET A 194 27.81 0.32 -12.97
N GLN A 195 28.50 1.37 -12.57
CA GLN A 195 28.78 2.51 -13.43
C GLN A 195 29.78 2.17 -14.54
N GLU A 196 30.86 1.44 -14.26
CA GLU A 196 31.80 0.98 -15.30
C GLU A 196 31.07 0.11 -16.35
N THR A 197 30.18 -0.77 -15.90
CA THR A 197 29.48 -1.76 -16.73
C THR A 197 28.38 -1.14 -17.57
N TYR A 198 27.56 -0.26 -16.98
CA TYR A 198 26.31 0.20 -17.59
C TYR A 198 26.27 1.68 -17.96
N GLN A 199 27.20 2.48 -17.44
CA GLN A 199 27.50 3.85 -17.87
C GLN A 199 26.28 4.78 -18.00
N ILE A 200 25.40 4.79 -16.99
CA ILE A 200 24.29 5.76 -16.98
C ILE A 200 24.83 7.18 -16.81
N ASN A 201 24.06 8.15 -17.30
CA ASN A 201 24.40 9.57 -17.25
C ASN A 201 23.16 10.44 -17.05
N SER A 202 23.30 11.76 -17.19
CA SER A 202 22.22 12.73 -16.98
C SER A 202 21.01 12.60 -17.91
N THR A 203 21.09 11.81 -18.98
CA THR A 203 19.94 11.52 -19.85
C THR A 203 19.12 10.33 -19.37
N ASP A 204 19.64 9.54 -18.42
CA ASP A 204 18.97 8.36 -17.91
C ASP A 204 17.99 8.68 -16.78
N ARG A 205 16.95 7.85 -16.72
CA ARG A 205 15.86 7.96 -15.77
C ARG A 205 15.66 6.60 -15.13
N VAL A 206 15.97 6.52 -13.85
CA VAL A 206 15.92 5.27 -13.07
C VAL A 206 14.64 5.26 -12.25
N LEU A 207 13.87 4.20 -12.38
CA LEU A 207 12.64 4.03 -11.61
C LEU A 207 12.95 3.45 -10.23
N GLN A 208 12.66 4.22 -9.18
CA GLN A 208 12.62 3.77 -7.81
C GLN A 208 11.24 3.16 -7.54
N LYS A 209 11.18 1.83 -7.49
CA LYS A 209 9.93 1.11 -7.18
C LYS A 209 10.12 0.00 -6.15
N THR A 210 11.35 -0.43 -5.90
CA THR A 210 11.60 -1.48 -4.93
C THR A 210 11.34 -0.92 -3.52
N PRO A 211 10.62 -1.61 -2.62
CA PRO A 211 10.47 -1.11 -1.26
C PRO A 211 11.86 -0.91 -0.63
N PHE A 212 12.08 0.21 0.05
CA PHE A 212 13.42 0.60 0.51
C PHE A 212 13.96 -0.24 1.69
N SER A 213 13.10 -1.11 2.22
CA SER A 213 13.43 -2.22 3.13
C SER A 213 14.14 -3.39 2.43
N PHE A 214 14.25 -3.38 1.09
CA PHE A 214 15.04 -4.33 0.30
C PHE A 214 16.29 -3.66 -0.26
N ASP A 215 17.42 -4.34 -0.13
CA ASP A 215 18.74 -3.85 -0.54
C ASP A 215 18.87 -3.47 -2.02
N VAL A 216 18.10 -4.10 -2.92
CA VAL A 216 18.01 -3.68 -4.33
C VAL A 216 17.65 -2.19 -4.48
N SER A 217 16.84 -1.63 -3.58
CA SER A 217 16.51 -0.20 -3.65
C SER A 217 17.73 0.70 -3.52
N VAL A 218 18.79 0.22 -2.86
CA VAL A 218 20.00 1.01 -2.57
C VAL A 218 20.67 1.44 -3.87
N TRP A 219 20.77 0.56 -4.88
CA TRP A 219 21.29 1.00 -6.17
C TRP A 219 20.30 1.86 -6.94
N GLU A 220 18.98 1.64 -6.81
CA GLU A 220 17.98 2.53 -7.42
C GLU A 220 18.20 3.97 -6.94
N PHE A 221 18.40 4.18 -5.63
CA PHE A 221 18.71 5.50 -5.08
C PHE A 221 20.11 5.99 -5.49
N PHE A 222 21.14 5.30 -5.03
CA PHE A 222 22.47 5.90 -5.01
C PHE A 222 23.14 5.81 -6.38
N TRP A 223 23.00 4.73 -7.15
CA TRP A 223 23.62 4.70 -8.49
C TRP A 223 23.16 5.88 -9.36
N THR A 224 21.86 6.17 -9.29
CA THR A 224 21.22 7.29 -9.98
C THR A 224 21.81 8.63 -9.51
N LEU A 225 21.85 8.85 -8.19
CA LEU A 225 22.30 10.10 -7.60
C LEU A 225 23.82 10.33 -7.70
N LEU A 226 24.61 9.29 -7.96
CA LEU A 226 26.06 9.41 -8.14
C LEU A 226 26.47 9.77 -9.58
N THR A 227 25.53 9.79 -10.52
CA THR A 227 25.83 9.83 -11.97
C THR A 227 25.17 11.01 -12.70
N GLY A 228 24.42 11.84 -11.98
CA GLY A 228 23.67 12.97 -12.56
C GLY A 228 22.37 12.56 -13.24
N ALA A 229 22.03 11.26 -13.22
CA ALA A 229 20.77 10.73 -13.71
C ALA A 229 19.58 11.20 -12.85
N ARG A 230 18.36 11.04 -13.37
CA ARG A 230 17.13 11.39 -12.66
C ARG A 230 16.49 10.17 -12.01
N LEU A 231 16.23 10.24 -10.71
CA LEU A 231 15.45 9.25 -9.97
C LEU A 231 13.97 9.57 -10.10
N VAL A 232 13.17 8.62 -10.54
CA VAL A 232 11.70 8.76 -10.61
C VAL A 232 11.10 7.79 -9.60
N ILE A 233 10.39 8.30 -8.61
CA ILE A 233 9.81 7.51 -7.53
C ILE A 233 8.38 7.11 -7.89
N ALA A 234 8.10 5.80 -7.82
CA ALA A 234 6.75 5.27 -7.99
C ALA A 234 5.89 5.60 -6.76
N GLN A 235 4.58 5.75 -6.93
CA GLN A 235 3.64 5.97 -5.82
C GLN A 235 3.64 4.78 -4.84
N PRO A 236 3.26 4.98 -3.56
CA PRO A 236 2.97 3.89 -2.63
C PRO A 236 2.03 2.85 -3.26
N GLY A 237 2.30 1.55 -3.06
CA GLY A 237 1.58 0.46 -3.74
C GLY A 237 1.75 0.33 -5.27
N GLY A 238 2.20 1.38 -5.99
CA GLY A 238 2.24 1.41 -7.47
C GLY A 238 3.13 0.34 -8.11
N HIS A 239 4.16 -0.12 -7.41
CA HIS A 239 5.00 -1.26 -7.83
C HIS A 239 4.22 -2.58 -8.01
N ARG A 240 2.99 -2.71 -7.50
CA ARG A 240 2.15 -3.92 -7.68
C ARG A 240 1.22 -3.81 -8.89
N ASP A 241 1.06 -2.62 -9.47
CA ASP A 241 0.15 -2.36 -10.60
C ASP A 241 0.95 -2.19 -11.90
N SER A 242 0.89 -3.20 -12.77
CA SER A 242 1.59 -3.17 -14.06
C SER A 242 1.06 -2.11 -15.03
N SER A 243 -0.23 -1.77 -14.97
CA SER A 243 -0.81 -0.72 -15.82
C SER A 243 -0.31 0.66 -15.41
N TYR A 244 -0.25 0.91 -14.10
CA TYR A 244 0.39 2.10 -13.54
C TYR A 244 1.86 2.19 -13.96
N LEU A 245 2.63 1.11 -13.81
CA LEU A 245 4.05 1.10 -14.19
C LEU A 245 4.27 1.38 -15.68
N ILE A 246 3.47 0.76 -16.57
CA ILE A 246 3.54 1.04 -18.01
C ILE A 246 3.30 2.53 -18.28
N ASN A 247 2.25 3.12 -17.68
CA ASN A 247 1.94 4.53 -17.87
C ASN A 247 3.07 5.43 -17.35
N LEU A 248 3.61 5.15 -16.17
CA LEU A 248 4.72 5.90 -15.60
C LEU A 248 5.98 5.78 -16.46
N ILE A 249 6.29 4.59 -16.98
CA ILE A 249 7.42 4.37 -17.86
C ILE A 249 7.30 5.22 -19.12
N ILE A 250 6.10 5.27 -19.73
CA ILE A 250 5.84 6.06 -20.93
C ILE A 250 5.90 7.56 -20.61
N GLN A 251 5.23 8.01 -19.54
CA GLN A 251 5.16 9.43 -19.21
C GLN A 251 6.53 9.99 -18.82
N GLU A 252 7.25 9.29 -17.96
CA GLU A 252 8.54 9.75 -17.44
C GLU A 252 9.72 9.27 -18.29
N GLN A 253 9.49 8.54 -19.39
CA GLN A 253 10.52 7.97 -20.27
C GLN A 253 11.60 7.22 -19.50
N ILE A 254 11.19 6.31 -18.62
CA ILE A 254 12.11 5.51 -17.80
C ILE A 254 13.06 4.72 -18.71
N THR A 255 14.35 4.79 -18.42
CA THR A 255 15.41 4.09 -19.18
C THR A 255 15.93 2.85 -18.46
N THR A 256 15.87 2.85 -17.13
CA THR A 256 16.41 1.77 -16.29
C THR A 256 15.42 1.41 -15.20
N LEU A 257 15.17 0.11 -15.02
CA LEU A 257 14.35 -0.39 -13.92
C LEU A 257 14.73 -1.82 -13.53
N HIS A 258 14.43 -2.16 -12.28
CA HIS A 258 14.58 -3.50 -11.73
C HIS A 258 13.31 -4.33 -11.91
N PHE A 259 13.41 -5.65 -11.96
CA PHE A 259 12.31 -6.56 -11.65
C PHE A 259 12.81 -7.77 -10.85
N VAL A 260 11.92 -8.34 -10.06
CA VAL A 260 12.03 -9.74 -9.67
C VAL A 260 11.37 -10.59 -10.77
N PRO A 261 11.87 -11.79 -11.10
CA PRO A 261 11.34 -12.58 -12.22
C PRO A 261 9.80 -12.77 -12.20
N SER A 262 9.19 -13.04 -11.04
CA SER A 262 7.73 -13.13 -10.94
C SER A 262 7.00 -11.84 -11.36
N MET A 263 7.52 -10.68 -10.96
CA MET A 263 6.96 -9.38 -11.31
C MET A 263 7.19 -9.05 -12.78
N LEU A 264 8.33 -9.45 -13.34
CA LEU A 264 8.60 -9.32 -14.77
C LEU A 264 7.58 -10.13 -15.60
N GLN A 265 7.22 -11.34 -15.15
CA GLN A 265 6.20 -12.14 -15.81
C GLN A 265 4.85 -11.43 -15.90
N ILE A 266 4.38 -10.84 -14.80
CA ILE A 266 3.12 -10.08 -14.75
C ILE A 266 3.20 -8.83 -15.63
N PHE A 267 4.32 -8.10 -15.55
CA PHE A 267 4.56 -6.91 -16.36
C PHE A 267 4.54 -7.22 -17.86
N LEU A 268 5.22 -8.29 -18.30
CA LEU A 268 5.25 -8.69 -19.71
C LEU A 268 3.89 -9.17 -20.23
N ALA A 269 3.06 -9.76 -19.36
CA ALA A 269 1.70 -10.18 -19.69
C ALA A 269 0.72 -8.99 -19.85
N SER A 270 1.08 -7.81 -19.33
CA SER A 270 0.22 -6.64 -19.35
C SER A 270 0.13 -6.01 -20.75
N ARG A 271 -1.06 -5.52 -21.11
CA ARG A 271 -1.30 -4.88 -22.42
C ARG A 271 -0.54 -3.55 -22.52
N GLY A 272 0.09 -3.30 -23.66
CA GLY A 272 0.76 -2.02 -23.94
C GLY A 272 2.21 -1.94 -23.45
N VAL A 273 2.78 -3.04 -22.91
CA VAL A 273 4.19 -3.09 -22.50
C VAL A 273 5.14 -2.75 -23.66
N GLU A 274 4.76 -3.06 -24.89
CA GLU A 274 5.53 -2.80 -26.10
C GLU A 274 5.68 -1.30 -26.39
N LYS A 275 4.85 -0.46 -25.75
CA LYS A 275 4.94 1.00 -25.83
C LYS A 275 6.02 1.58 -24.92
N CYS A 276 6.61 0.77 -24.03
CA CYS A 276 7.69 1.17 -23.13
C CYS A 276 9.05 1.25 -23.87
N THR A 277 9.10 2.00 -24.97
CA THR A 277 10.26 2.08 -25.88
C THR A 277 11.43 2.90 -25.33
N SER A 278 11.23 3.65 -24.26
CA SER A 278 12.30 4.40 -23.58
C SER A 278 13.24 3.51 -22.77
N ILE A 279 12.82 2.28 -22.42
CA ILE A 279 13.60 1.37 -21.60
C ILE A 279 14.84 0.95 -22.40
N LYS A 280 16.02 1.23 -21.84
CA LYS A 280 17.30 0.75 -22.38
C LYS A 280 17.73 -0.55 -21.71
N ARG A 281 17.42 -0.69 -20.41
CA ARG A 281 17.90 -1.79 -19.58
C ARG A 281 16.90 -2.20 -18.50
N VAL A 282 16.66 -3.50 -18.42
CA VAL A 282 15.97 -4.17 -17.33
C VAL A 282 16.95 -5.04 -16.56
N ILE A 283 17.00 -4.83 -15.25
CA ILE A 283 17.82 -5.61 -14.34
C ILE A 283 16.89 -6.57 -13.59
N CYS A 284 17.20 -7.86 -13.59
CA CYS A 284 16.47 -8.89 -12.87
C CYS A 284 17.35 -9.50 -11.78
N SER A 285 16.85 -9.57 -10.56
CA SER A 285 17.50 -10.30 -9.46
C SER A 285 16.49 -10.68 -8.39
N GLY A 286 16.93 -11.39 -7.35
CA GLY A 286 16.08 -11.81 -6.23
C GLY A 286 15.44 -13.19 -6.41
N GLU A 287 15.31 -13.72 -7.63
CA GLU A 287 14.87 -15.10 -7.92
C GLU A 287 15.66 -15.69 -9.10
N ALA A 288 15.57 -17.01 -9.29
CA ALA A 288 16.10 -17.63 -10.51
C ALA A 288 15.29 -17.15 -11.72
N LEU A 289 15.96 -16.60 -12.74
CA LEU A 289 15.31 -16.14 -13.96
C LEU A 289 15.03 -17.32 -14.92
N PRO A 290 13.76 -17.64 -15.22
CA PRO A 290 13.45 -18.73 -16.13
C PRO A 290 13.83 -18.39 -17.58
N LEU A 291 14.36 -19.38 -18.32
CA LEU A 291 14.71 -19.19 -19.73
C LEU A 291 13.50 -18.82 -20.60
N ASP A 292 12.32 -19.41 -20.34
CA ASP A 292 11.09 -19.04 -21.03
C ASP A 292 10.74 -17.56 -20.81
N LEU A 293 10.89 -17.06 -19.58
CA LEU A 293 10.61 -15.67 -19.26
C LEU A 293 11.57 -14.71 -19.99
N GLN A 294 12.87 -15.05 -20.06
CA GLN A 294 13.84 -14.33 -20.89
C GLN A 294 13.42 -14.30 -22.37
N ASN A 295 12.99 -15.45 -22.91
CA ASN A 295 12.57 -15.53 -24.31
C ASN A 295 11.30 -14.69 -24.58
N ARG A 296 10.34 -14.70 -23.64
CA ARG A 296 9.16 -13.83 -23.70
C ARG A 296 9.53 -12.35 -23.61
N PHE A 297 10.50 -11.99 -22.77
CA PHE A 297 11.01 -10.63 -22.67
C PHE A 297 11.47 -10.10 -24.02
N PHE A 298 12.39 -10.81 -24.68
CA PHE A 298 12.95 -10.37 -25.98
C PHE A 298 11.97 -10.42 -27.15
N LYS A 299 10.81 -11.07 -26.99
CA LYS A 299 9.70 -11.02 -27.95
C LYS A 299 8.83 -9.78 -27.78
N ARG A 300 8.78 -9.21 -26.59
CA ARG A 300 7.87 -8.12 -26.19
C ARG A 300 8.57 -6.77 -26.10
N LEU A 301 9.85 -6.77 -25.73
CA LEU A 301 10.67 -5.58 -25.51
C LEU A 301 11.98 -5.70 -26.28
N ASP A 302 12.45 -4.56 -26.80
CA ASP A 302 13.71 -4.44 -27.52
C ASP A 302 14.71 -3.62 -26.70
N CYS A 303 15.14 -4.21 -25.59
CA CYS A 303 16.09 -3.60 -24.66
C CYS A 303 16.95 -4.66 -23.97
N GLU A 304 17.96 -4.23 -23.21
CA GLU A 304 18.85 -5.16 -22.52
C GLU A 304 18.17 -5.80 -21.32
N LEU A 305 18.43 -7.09 -21.11
CA LEU A 305 18.04 -7.82 -19.91
C LEU A 305 19.30 -8.34 -19.21
N HIS A 306 19.41 -8.06 -17.92
CA HIS A 306 20.54 -8.46 -17.10
C HIS A 306 20.06 -9.31 -15.93
N ASN A 307 20.60 -10.51 -15.76
CA ASN A 307 20.34 -11.36 -14.60
C ASN A 307 21.46 -11.18 -13.57
N LEU A 308 21.13 -10.69 -12.39
CA LEU A 308 22.05 -10.44 -11.29
C LEU A 308 21.69 -11.34 -10.11
N TYR A 309 22.69 -11.66 -9.31
CA TYR A 309 22.53 -12.47 -8.11
C TYR A 309 23.39 -11.93 -6.99
N GLY A 310 22.81 -11.81 -5.80
CA GLY A 310 23.54 -11.78 -4.57
C GLY A 310 22.62 -11.82 -3.34
N PRO A 311 23.21 -12.07 -2.16
CA PRO A 311 22.53 -11.94 -0.89
C PRO A 311 22.80 -10.56 -0.25
N THR A 312 21.91 -10.15 0.65
CA THR A 312 22.04 -8.90 1.42
C THR A 312 23.31 -8.80 2.25
N GLU A 313 23.87 -9.93 2.65
CA GLU A 313 25.13 -10.02 3.37
C GLU A 313 26.38 -9.75 2.51
N ALA A 314 26.21 -9.42 1.23
CA ALA A 314 27.31 -9.12 0.31
C ALA A 314 27.05 -7.90 -0.58
N ALA A 315 26.35 -6.88 -0.06
CA ALA A 315 26.05 -5.63 -0.76
C ALA A 315 25.29 -5.80 -2.09
N ILE A 316 24.08 -6.36 -2.00
CA ILE A 316 23.08 -6.49 -3.07
C ILE A 316 23.38 -7.64 -4.06
N ASP A 317 24.17 -7.38 -5.10
CA ASP A 317 24.46 -8.36 -6.16
C ASP A 317 25.97 -8.55 -6.28
N VAL A 318 26.41 -9.80 -6.40
CA VAL A 318 27.82 -10.22 -6.44
C VAL A 318 28.21 -10.86 -7.77
N THR A 319 27.24 -11.30 -8.57
CA THR A 319 27.46 -11.80 -9.93
C THR A 319 26.48 -11.18 -10.92
N PHE A 320 26.84 -11.17 -12.20
CA PHE A 320 25.98 -10.67 -13.27
C PHE A 320 26.12 -11.47 -14.56
N TRP A 321 25.02 -11.52 -15.30
CA TRP A 321 24.91 -12.09 -16.64
C TRP A 321 24.08 -11.18 -17.54
N GLN A 322 24.58 -10.82 -18.72
CA GLN A 322 23.78 -10.17 -19.74
C GLN A 322 23.04 -11.24 -20.56
N CYS A 323 21.71 -11.25 -20.48
CA CYS A 323 20.89 -12.21 -21.19
C CYS A 323 21.02 -12.05 -22.71
N GLN A 324 20.96 -13.17 -23.43
CA GLN A 324 21.15 -13.21 -24.89
C GLN A 324 19.89 -13.73 -25.58
N LYS A 325 19.40 -12.98 -26.59
CA LYS A 325 18.15 -13.26 -27.32
C LYS A 325 18.09 -14.66 -27.96
N ASN A 326 19.23 -15.18 -28.42
CA ASN A 326 19.36 -16.48 -29.09
C ASN A 326 20.34 -17.40 -28.36
N SER A 327 20.26 -17.45 -27.03
CA SER A 327 21.15 -18.31 -26.24
C SER A 327 20.85 -19.80 -26.47
N ASN A 328 21.89 -20.61 -26.67
CA ASN A 328 21.80 -22.07 -26.68
C ASN A 328 21.84 -22.69 -25.26
N LEU A 329 21.90 -21.85 -24.22
CA LEU A 329 21.92 -22.31 -22.83
C LEU A 329 20.55 -22.88 -22.44
N LYS A 330 20.55 -23.92 -21.61
CA LYS A 330 19.32 -24.57 -21.10
C LYS A 330 18.70 -23.82 -19.91
N THR A 331 19.50 -23.00 -19.23
CA THR A 331 19.15 -22.22 -18.05
C THR A 331 19.79 -20.84 -18.16
N VAL A 332 19.21 -19.84 -17.50
CA VAL A 332 19.84 -18.51 -17.41
C VAL A 332 20.86 -18.54 -16.26
N PRO A 333 22.17 -18.40 -16.52
CA PRO A 333 23.18 -18.42 -15.47
C PRO A 333 23.09 -17.14 -14.63
N ILE A 334 23.67 -17.20 -13.43
CA ILE A 334 23.91 -16.00 -12.61
C ILE A 334 25.21 -15.29 -13.00
N GLY A 335 25.94 -15.87 -13.97
CA GLY A 335 27.06 -15.25 -14.68
C GLY A 335 28.36 -15.29 -13.90
N ARG A 336 29.09 -14.18 -13.86
CA ARG A 336 30.44 -14.10 -13.27
C ARG A 336 30.52 -13.07 -12.14
N PRO A 337 31.51 -13.19 -11.23
CA PRO A 337 31.66 -12.25 -10.13
C PRO A 337 31.91 -10.82 -10.62
N ILE A 338 31.36 -9.84 -9.90
CA ILE A 338 31.61 -8.42 -10.14
C ILE A 338 33.01 -8.02 -9.63
N ALA A 339 33.38 -6.75 -9.86
CA ALA A 339 34.65 -6.20 -9.41
C ALA A 339 34.88 -6.41 -7.90
N ASN A 340 36.13 -6.73 -7.55
CA ASN A 340 36.62 -6.93 -6.19
C ASN A 340 35.83 -7.95 -5.36
N THR A 341 35.11 -8.85 -6.02
CA THR A 341 34.29 -9.90 -5.43
C THR A 341 34.78 -11.27 -5.90
N GLN A 342 34.84 -12.23 -4.99
CA GLN A 342 35.25 -13.60 -5.29
C GLN A 342 34.11 -14.55 -4.96
N ILE A 343 33.85 -15.49 -5.86
CA ILE A 343 32.87 -16.55 -5.68
C ILE A 343 33.59 -17.89 -5.68
N TYR A 344 33.39 -18.66 -4.61
CA TYR A 344 33.96 -20.00 -4.49
C TYR A 344 32.81 -21.01 -4.41
N ILE A 345 32.93 -22.10 -5.16
CA ILE A 345 32.02 -23.24 -5.02
C ILE A 345 32.80 -24.32 -4.28
N LEU A 346 32.44 -24.55 -3.02
CA LEU A 346 33.24 -25.33 -2.06
C LEU A 346 32.48 -26.56 -1.54
N ASP A 347 33.23 -27.63 -1.26
CA ASP A 347 32.75 -28.78 -0.50
C ASP A 347 32.72 -28.52 1.02
N GLU A 348 32.31 -29.54 1.80
CA GLU A 348 32.20 -29.47 3.26
C GLU A 348 33.55 -29.23 3.97
N ASP A 349 34.67 -29.57 3.32
CA ASP A 349 36.04 -29.36 3.80
C ASP A 349 36.62 -27.99 3.35
N LEU A 350 35.78 -27.10 2.78
CA LEU A 350 36.16 -25.80 2.21
C LEU A 350 37.14 -25.90 1.04
N ARG A 351 37.12 -26.99 0.27
CA ARG A 351 37.94 -27.16 -0.93
C ARG A 351 37.14 -26.78 -2.18
N PRO A 352 37.73 -26.02 -3.13
CA PRO A 352 37.08 -25.73 -4.40
C PRO A 352 36.79 -27.01 -5.19
N VAL A 353 35.55 -27.17 -5.64
CA VAL A 353 35.13 -28.32 -6.47
C VAL A 353 35.48 -28.13 -7.95
N ASP A 354 35.52 -29.24 -8.70
CA ASP A 354 35.74 -29.19 -10.16
C ASP A 354 34.56 -28.55 -10.92
N PHE A 355 34.82 -28.11 -12.16
CA PHE A 355 33.78 -27.55 -13.01
C PHE A 355 32.68 -28.59 -13.27
N GLY A 356 31.42 -28.17 -13.24
CA GLY A 356 30.26 -29.03 -13.36
C GLY A 356 29.79 -29.69 -12.05
N ALA A 357 30.65 -29.76 -11.02
CA ALA A 357 30.24 -30.28 -9.71
C ALA A 357 29.36 -29.26 -8.98
N ILE A 358 28.31 -29.77 -8.32
CA ILE A 358 27.35 -28.96 -7.55
C ILE A 358 27.81 -28.91 -6.10
N ALA A 359 28.05 -27.71 -5.59
CA ALA A 359 28.32 -27.49 -4.17
C ALA A 359 27.88 -26.07 -3.75
N GLU A 360 28.17 -25.70 -2.50
CA GLU A 360 27.67 -24.45 -1.91
C GLU A 360 28.49 -23.23 -2.35
N ILE A 361 27.81 -22.09 -2.54
CA ILE A 361 28.41 -20.81 -2.88
C ILE A 361 28.94 -20.12 -1.61
N TYR A 362 30.20 -19.68 -1.67
CA TYR A 362 30.86 -18.85 -0.68
C TYR A 362 31.32 -17.55 -1.33
N ILE A 363 31.05 -16.43 -0.66
CA ILE A 363 31.33 -15.09 -1.20
C ILE A 363 32.46 -14.46 -0.41
N GLY A 364 33.50 -13.99 -1.11
CA GLY A 364 34.57 -13.17 -0.57
C GLY A 364 34.66 -11.82 -1.26
N GLY A 365 35.49 -10.94 -0.72
CA GLY A 365 35.81 -9.65 -1.31
C GLY A 365 35.17 -8.48 -0.59
N VAL A 366 35.31 -7.29 -1.16
CA VAL A 366 35.04 -6.03 -0.46
C VAL A 366 33.56 -5.81 -0.11
N GLY A 367 32.64 -6.48 -0.80
CA GLY A 367 31.20 -6.38 -0.57
C GLY A 367 30.69 -7.16 0.64
N VAL A 368 31.47 -8.06 1.22
CA VAL A 368 31.05 -8.89 2.37
C VAL A 368 30.72 -7.98 3.57
N ALA A 369 29.49 -8.12 4.08
CA ALA A 369 28.98 -7.37 5.22
C ALA A 369 29.79 -7.61 6.50
N ARG A 370 29.67 -6.70 7.46
CA ARG A 370 30.34 -6.79 8.77
C ARG A 370 29.82 -7.98 9.60
N GLY A 371 28.58 -8.38 9.38
CA GLY A 371 27.88 -9.41 10.14
C GLY A 371 26.42 -9.08 10.35
N TYR A 372 25.81 -9.72 11.34
CA TYR A 372 24.44 -9.46 11.76
C TYR A 372 24.39 -8.63 13.04
N LEU A 373 23.55 -7.59 13.05
CA LEU A 373 23.33 -6.72 14.20
C LEU A 373 22.88 -7.55 15.41
N ASN A 374 23.55 -7.40 16.55
CA ASN A 374 23.22 -8.07 17.82
C ASN A 374 23.11 -9.61 17.77
N ARG A 375 23.75 -10.25 16.77
CA ARG A 375 23.75 -11.72 16.59
C ARG A 375 25.17 -12.27 16.37
N PRO A 376 26.05 -12.24 17.39
CA PRO A 376 27.45 -12.68 17.25
C PRO A 376 27.59 -14.16 16.89
N GLU A 377 26.77 -15.04 17.47
CA GLU A 377 26.82 -16.49 17.19
C GLU A 377 26.45 -16.80 15.72
N LEU A 378 25.35 -16.22 15.24
CA LEU A 378 24.94 -16.37 13.83
C LEU A 378 25.96 -15.73 12.88
N THR A 379 26.57 -14.62 13.28
CA THR A 379 27.65 -13.98 12.51
C THR A 379 28.84 -14.92 12.38
N LYS A 380 29.28 -15.55 13.47
CA LYS A 380 30.38 -16.52 13.44
C LYS A 380 30.06 -17.76 12.61
N GLU A 381 28.79 -18.21 12.62
CA GLU A 381 28.32 -19.34 11.81
C GLU A 381 28.35 -19.03 10.31
N LYS A 382 27.89 -17.83 9.90
CA LYS A 382 27.72 -17.47 8.48
C LYS A 382 28.90 -16.73 7.86
N PHE A 383 29.72 -16.06 8.65
CA PHE A 383 30.90 -15.30 8.20
C PHE A 383 32.17 -16.02 8.69
N ILE A 384 32.61 -17.01 7.91
CA ILE A 384 33.71 -17.90 8.28
C ILE A 384 35.08 -17.35 7.86
N PRO A 385 36.19 -17.71 8.52
CA PRO A 385 37.52 -17.26 8.09
C PRO A 385 37.81 -17.59 6.63
N ASN A 386 38.32 -16.62 5.87
CA ASN A 386 38.66 -16.83 4.46
C ASN A 386 40.03 -17.53 4.32
N PRO A 387 40.12 -18.78 3.79
CA PRO A 387 41.41 -19.46 3.59
C PRO A 387 42.13 -19.01 2.31
N PHE A 388 41.47 -18.26 1.41
CA PHE A 388 41.97 -17.90 0.09
C PHE A 388 42.52 -16.46 0.02
N LYS A 389 43.01 -15.90 1.13
CA LYS A 389 43.49 -14.50 1.23
C LYS A 389 44.73 -14.25 0.36
N ASN A 390 44.52 -13.94 -0.91
CA ASN A 390 45.57 -13.74 -1.90
C ASN A 390 45.50 -12.39 -2.64
N SER A 391 44.68 -11.43 -2.17
CA SER A 391 44.60 -10.09 -2.78
C SER A 391 44.38 -8.98 -1.75
N LYS A 392 44.75 -7.74 -2.12
CA LYS A 392 44.54 -6.52 -1.32
C LYS A 392 43.06 -6.26 -0.99
N PHE A 393 42.15 -6.76 -1.82
CA PHE A 393 40.70 -6.58 -1.67
C PHE A 393 40.00 -7.81 -1.07
N ALA A 394 40.75 -8.84 -0.68
CA ALA A 394 40.17 -10.02 -0.05
C ALA A 394 39.61 -9.66 1.33
N SER A 395 38.36 -10.04 1.57
CA SER A 395 37.75 -9.96 2.90
C SER A 395 38.44 -10.92 3.87
N GLN A 396 38.43 -10.55 5.15
CA GLN A 396 38.90 -11.44 6.21
C GLN A 396 38.03 -12.70 6.34
N TYR A 397 36.76 -12.60 5.92
CA TYR A 397 35.74 -13.63 6.04
C TYR A 397 35.13 -13.98 4.68
N LEU A 398 34.71 -15.24 4.50
CA LEU A 398 33.77 -15.64 3.47
C LEU A 398 32.36 -15.64 4.06
N TYR A 399 31.38 -15.15 3.30
CA TYR A 399 29.97 -15.35 3.62
C TYR A 399 29.48 -16.68 3.04
N LYS A 400 28.92 -17.52 3.91
CA LYS A 400 28.33 -18.82 3.60
C LYS A 400 26.85 -18.65 3.24
N THR A 401 26.49 -18.88 1.97
CA THR A 401 25.18 -18.47 1.42
C THR A 401 24.03 -19.46 1.66
N GLY A 402 24.34 -20.75 1.80
CA GLY A 402 23.36 -21.84 1.69
C GLY A 402 22.84 -22.09 0.27
N ASP A 403 23.34 -21.39 -0.75
CA ASP A 403 22.95 -21.58 -2.15
C ASP A 403 23.84 -22.63 -2.83
N LEU A 404 23.25 -23.51 -3.63
CA LEU A 404 23.94 -24.51 -4.44
C LEU A 404 24.11 -24.00 -5.87
N ALA A 405 25.32 -24.15 -6.41
CA ALA A 405 25.64 -23.81 -7.78
C ALA A 405 26.72 -24.73 -8.36
N ARG A 406 27.00 -24.54 -9.66
CA ARG A 406 28.18 -25.09 -10.32
C ARG A 406 28.77 -24.10 -11.32
N TYR A 407 30.08 -24.19 -11.53
CA TYR A 407 30.72 -23.53 -12.65
C TYR A 407 30.45 -24.32 -13.94
N LEU A 408 30.04 -23.61 -14.98
CA LEU A 408 29.94 -24.12 -16.34
C LEU A 408 31.33 -24.11 -17.02
N PRO A 409 31.53 -24.88 -18.11
CA PRO A 409 32.80 -24.92 -18.83
C PRO A 409 33.31 -23.55 -19.31
N ASP A 410 32.40 -22.60 -19.55
CA ASP A 410 32.71 -21.23 -19.97
C ASP A 410 33.00 -20.29 -18.80
N GLY A 411 33.02 -20.79 -17.55
CA GLY A 411 33.27 -20.02 -16.33
C GLY A 411 32.08 -19.20 -15.82
N ASN A 412 30.91 -19.29 -16.45
CA ASN A 412 29.67 -18.76 -15.86
C ASN A 412 29.19 -19.69 -14.74
N ILE A 413 28.44 -19.13 -13.80
CA ILE A 413 27.88 -19.87 -12.68
C ILE A 413 26.41 -20.17 -12.96
N GLU A 414 26.04 -21.44 -12.84
CA GLU A 414 24.64 -21.88 -12.88
C GLU A 414 24.14 -22.07 -11.44
N TYR A 415 23.06 -21.37 -11.09
CA TYR A 415 22.36 -21.56 -9.82
C TYR A 415 21.50 -22.83 -9.87
N ILE A 416 21.60 -23.67 -8.84
CA ILE A 416 20.89 -24.95 -8.73
C ILE A 416 19.74 -24.88 -7.72
N GLY A 417 19.95 -24.26 -6.56
CA GLY A 417 18.96 -24.27 -5.48
C GLY A 417 19.57 -23.89 -4.13
N ARG A 418 18.99 -24.43 -3.05
CA ARG A 418 19.44 -24.20 -1.68
C ARG A 418 19.68 -25.50 -0.93
N THR A 419 20.57 -25.45 0.06
CA THR A 419 20.82 -26.56 1.00
C THR A 419 19.79 -26.62 2.13
N ASP A 420 19.10 -25.52 2.40
CA ASP A 420 18.10 -25.37 3.46
C ASP A 420 16.68 -25.19 2.90
N TYR A 421 15.72 -24.97 3.81
CA TYR A 421 14.30 -24.73 3.46
C TYR A 421 13.99 -23.25 3.19
N GLN A 422 14.99 -22.37 3.08
CA GLN A 422 14.71 -20.98 2.72
C GLN A 422 14.25 -20.91 1.27
N VAL A 423 13.31 -20.00 0.99
CA VAL A 423 12.72 -19.85 -0.34
C VAL A 423 12.72 -18.39 -0.77
N LYS A 424 12.73 -18.19 -2.09
CA LYS A 424 12.52 -16.90 -2.73
C LYS A 424 11.14 -16.94 -3.39
N ILE A 425 10.22 -16.10 -2.90
CA ILE A 425 8.85 -16.00 -3.39
C ILE A 425 8.56 -14.53 -3.66
N ARG A 426 8.24 -14.23 -4.91
CA ARG A 426 7.99 -12.86 -5.38
C ARG A 426 9.17 -11.91 -5.06
N GLY A 427 10.38 -12.45 -5.11
CA GLY A 427 11.63 -11.77 -4.73
C GLY A 427 11.90 -11.63 -3.24
N TYR A 428 10.94 -11.97 -2.39
CA TYR A 428 11.13 -11.98 -0.94
C TYR A 428 11.91 -13.21 -0.52
N ARG A 429 12.99 -12.99 0.24
CA ARG A 429 13.73 -14.07 0.90
C ARG A 429 12.98 -14.44 2.18
N ILE A 430 12.39 -15.63 2.21
CA ILE A 430 11.55 -16.12 3.32
C ILE A 430 12.19 -17.36 3.95
N GLU A 431 12.49 -17.25 5.24
CA GLU A 431 12.84 -18.39 6.08
C GLU A 431 11.54 -19.10 6.48
N ILE A 432 11.29 -20.28 5.90
CA ILE A 432 10.09 -21.09 6.19
C ILE A 432 9.89 -21.33 7.69
N GLY A 433 10.99 -21.52 8.43
CA GLY A 433 10.97 -21.68 9.88
C GLY A 433 10.42 -20.49 10.65
N GLU A 434 10.51 -19.25 10.12
CA GLU A 434 9.89 -18.07 10.74
C GLU A 434 8.36 -18.18 10.76
N VAL A 435 7.78 -18.65 9.66
CA VAL A 435 6.34 -18.87 9.55
C VAL A 435 5.89 -20.07 10.40
N GLU A 436 6.67 -21.16 10.40
CA GLU A 436 6.42 -22.34 11.24
C GLU A 436 6.43 -21.98 12.74
N ASN A 437 7.41 -21.19 13.18
CA ASN A 437 7.54 -20.76 14.57
C ASN A 437 6.38 -19.85 15.01
N VAL A 438 5.97 -18.90 14.16
CA VAL A 438 4.79 -18.06 14.48
C VAL A 438 3.54 -18.94 14.57
N LEU A 439 3.28 -19.82 13.60
CA LEU A 439 2.12 -20.72 13.66
C LEU A 439 2.11 -21.60 14.91
N ALA A 440 3.27 -22.05 15.38
CA ALA A 440 3.39 -22.82 16.61
C ALA A 440 2.99 -22.04 17.89
N LEU A 441 2.93 -20.70 17.83
CA LEU A 441 2.44 -19.86 18.93
C LEU A 441 0.90 -19.75 18.97
N HIS A 442 0.19 -20.19 17.93
CA HIS A 442 -1.27 -20.13 17.90
C HIS A 442 -1.88 -21.18 18.86
N PRO A 443 -2.81 -20.83 19.77
CA PRO A 443 -3.29 -21.72 20.84
C PRO A 443 -3.88 -23.07 20.36
N GLN A 444 -4.51 -23.07 19.18
CA GLN A 444 -5.15 -24.26 18.61
C GLN A 444 -4.21 -25.07 17.68
N VAL A 445 -3.03 -24.56 17.35
CA VAL A 445 -2.04 -25.26 16.50
C VAL A 445 -1.16 -26.15 17.38
N ARG A 446 -0.97 -27.39 16.96
CA ARG A 446 -0.09 -28.35 17.64
C ARG A 446 1.28 -28.41 16.97
N GLU A 447 1.30 -28.63 15.66
CA GLU A 447 2.51 -28.58 14.83
C GLU A 447 2.18 -27.92 13.50
N ALA A 448 3.14 -27.18 12.94
CA ALA A 448 3.00 -26.56 11.64
C ALA A 448 4.24 -26.82 10.79
N VAL A 449 4.01 -27.19 9.53
CA VAL A 449 5.07 -27.39 8.53
C VAL A 449 4.70 -26.59 7.30
N ILE A 450 5.60 -25.72 6.86
CA ILE A 450 5.37 -24.85 5.70
C ILE A 450 6.20 -25.36 4.54
N ILE A 451 5.64 -25.41 3.33
CA ILE A 451 6.43 -25.69 2.11
C ILE A 451 6.12 -24.65 1.05
N ALA A 452 7.11 -24.33 0.20
CA ALA A 452 6.84 -23.60 -1.03
C ALA A 452 6.48 -24.59 -2.13
N ARG A 453 5.32 -24.42 -2.76
CA ARG A 453 4.95 -25.16 -3.97
C ARG A 453 4.74 -24.20 -5.12
N THR A 454 5.08 -24.65 -6.31
CA THR A 454 4.74 -23.97 -7.55
C THR A 454 3.34 -24.40 -7.97
N ASP A 455 2.44 -23.45 -8.18
CA ASP A 455 1.08 -23.71 -8.68
C ASP A 455 1.05 -23.94 -10.20
N ASN A 456 -0.15 -24.14 -10.75
CA ASN A 456 -0.36 -24.36 -12.19
C ASN A 456 -0.02 -23.14 -13.06
N THR A 457 0.14 -21.95 -12.46
CA THR A 457 0.53 -20.69 -13.13
C THR A 457 2.04 -20.45 -13.11
N ALA A 458 2.80 -21.41 -12.58
CA ALA A 458 4.23 -21.33 -12.33
C ALA A 458 4.61 -20.32 -11.23
N GLU A 459 3.68 -19.87 -10.39
CA GLU A 459 3.97 -19.05 -9.21
C GLU A 459 4.28 -19.92 -8.00
N LYS A 460 5.35 -19.58 -7.27
CA LYS A 460 5.61 -20.19 -5.96
C LYS A 460 4.74 -19.55 -4.90
N GLN A 461 4.12 -20.39 -4.06
CA GLN A 461 3.30 -19.98 -2.94
C GLN A 461 3.64 -20.83 -1.70
N LEU A 462 3.45 -20.24 -0.52
CA LEU A 462 3.59 -20.95 0.75
C LEU A 462 2.31 -21.72 1.05
N ILE A 463 2.44 -22.99 1.41
CA ILE A 463 1.36 -23.86 1.87
C ILE A 463 1.68 -24.31 3.29
N ALA A 464 0.75 -24.10 4.21
CA ALA A 464 0.85 -24.54 5.59
C ALA A 464 0.17 -25.90 5.78
N TYR A 465 0.86 -26.83 6.43
CA TYR A 465 0.31 -28.11 6.88
C TYR A 465 0.26 -28.08 8.40
N ILE A 466 -0.94 -28.19 8.96
CA ILE A 466 -1.20 -27.94 10.37
C ILE A 466 -1.83 -29.17 11.00
N THR A 467 -1.26 -29.61 12.11
CA THR A 467 -1.95 -30.45 13.08
C THR A 467 -2.47 -29.55 14.21
N TYR A 468 -3.60 -29.92 14.79
CA TYR A 468 -4.28 -29.11 15.79
C TYR A 468 -4.46 -29.88 17.10
N ASN A 469 -4.78 -29.13 18.16
CA ASN A 469 -5.09 -29.69 19.48
C ASN A 469 -6.54 -30.25 19.46
N SER A 470 -7.29 -30.11 20.55
CA SER A 470 -8.66 -30.65 20.65
C SER A 470 -9.65 -29.99 19.69
N GLU A 471 -9.41 -28.73 19.31
CA GLU A 471 -10.28 -27.95 18.43
C GLU A 471 -9.54 -27.54 17.15
N LYS A 472 -10.21 -27.73 16.01
CA LYS A 472 -9.68 -27.34 14.69
C LYS A 472 -9.72 -25.82 14.55
N PRO A 473 -8.59 -25.14 14.30
CA PRO A 473 -8.58 -23.71 14.06
C PRO A 473 -9.30 -23.37 12.76
N THR A 474 -10.01 -22.24 12.75
CA THR A 474 -10.63 -21.72 11.51
C THR A 474 -9.57 -21.07 10.62
N LEU A 475 -9.77 -21.07 9.30
CA LEU A 475 -8.87 -20.41 8.36
C LEU A 475 -8.72 -18.92 8.67
N ASN A 476 -9.83 -18.26 9.02
CA ASN A 476 -9.83 -16.84 9.41
C ASN A 476 -9.01 -16.60 10.67
N SER A 477 -9.07 -17.48 11.68
CA SER A 477 -8.25 -17.37 12.90
C SER A 477 -6.76 -17.45 12.58
N LEU A 478 -6.35 -18.43 11.75
CA LEU A 478 -4.95 -18.60 11.35
C LEU A 478 -4.45 -17.42 10.52
N HIS A 479 -5.25 -16.95 9.55
CA HIS A 479 -4.90 -15.80 8.73
C HIS A 479 -4.78 -14.53 9.57
N HIS A 480 -5.74 -14.26 10.45
CA HIS A 480 -5.73 -13.07 11.31
C HIS A 480 -4.52 -13.09 12.25
N PHE A 481 -4.26 -14.23 12.89
CA PHE A 481 -3.11 -14.40 13.76
C PHE A 481 -1.79 -14.18 13.03
N LEU A 482 -1.60 -14.80 11.86
CA LEU A 482 -0.36 -14.61 11.10
C LEU A 482 -0.19 -13.17 10.62
N LYS A 483 -1.25 -12.51 10.16
CA LYS A 483 -1.20 -11.10 9.73
C LYS A 483 -0.84 -10.13 10.85
N SER A 484 -1.12 -10.49 12.10
CA SER A 484 -0.74 -9.64 13.24
C SER A 484 0.78 -9.63 13.50
N GLN A 485 1.52 -10.68 13.10
CA GLN A 485 2.94 -10.86 13.44
C GLN A 485 3.88 -10.85 12.21
N LEU A 486 3.39 -11.30 11.07
CA LEU A 486 4.18 -11.51 9.86
C LEU A 486 3.76 -10.56 8.74
N PRO A 487 4.71 -10.04 7.93
CA PRO A 487 4.39 -9.30 6.72
C PRO A 487 3.51 -10.12 5.77
N ASP A 488 2.68 -9.44 4.97
CA ASP A 488 1.74 -10.06 4.03
C ASP A 488 2.39 -11.10 3.10
N PHE A 489 3.63 -10.87 2.65
CA PHE A 489 4.34 -11.79 1.76
C PHE A 489 4.78 -13.11 2.41
N MET A 490 4.76 -13.21 3.74
CA MET A 490 5.07 -14.42 4.50
C MET A 490 3.83 -15.26 4.84
N ILE A 491 2.63 -14.74 4.58
CA ILE A 491 1.38 -15.42 4.90
C ILE A 491 1.15 -16.57 3.90
N PRO A 492 0.93 -17.81 4.36
CA PRO A 492 0.59 -18.93 3.49
C PRO A 492 -0.66 -18.64 2.65
N ALA A 493 -0.61 -19.04 1.38
CA ALA A 493 -1.74 -18.94 0.47
C ALA A 493 -2.81 -20.01 0.77
N ALA A 494 -2.43 -21.07 1.49
CA ALA A 494 -3.31 -22.18 1.81
C ALA A 494 -2.91 -22.88 3.12
N PHE A 495 -3.90 -23.49 3.77
CA PHE A 495 -3.76 -24.24 5.01
C PHE A 495 -4.40 -25.62 4.85
N VAL A 496 -3.61 -26.66 5.01
CA VAL A 496 -4.01 -28.07 4.92
C VAL A 496 -4.00 -28.65 6.32
N MET A 497 -5.17 -29.09 6.78
CA MET A 497 -5.33 -29.63 8.13
C MET A 497 -5.07 -31.15 8.08
N LEU A 498 -4.17 -31.62 8.94
CA LEU A 498 -3.80 -33.02 9.04
C LEU A 498 -4.08 -33.55 10.45
N GLU A 499 -4.45 -34.82 10.56
CA GLU A 499 -4.53 -35.51 11.85
C GLU A 499 -3.14 -35.74 12.45
N ALA A 500 -2.15 -36.03 11.59
CA ALA A 500 -0.75 -36.18 11.97
C ALA A 500 0.17 -35.79 10.80
N LEU A 501 1.37 -35.27 11.11
CA LEU A 501 2.40 -35.05 10.11
C LEU A 501 3.00 -36.38 9.64
N PRO A 502 3.21 -36.59 8.33
CA PRO A 502 3.93 -37.77 7.84
C PRO A 502 5.38 -37.70 8.32
N LEU A 503 5.88 -38.81 8.85
CA LEU A 503 7.24 -38.93 9.37
C LEU A 503 8.07 -39.92 8.54
N THR A 504 9.37 -39.68 8.43
CA THR A 504 10.36 -40.62 7.92
C THR A 504 10.55 -41.78 8.92
N PRO A 505 11.17 -42.90 8.52
CA PRO A 505 11.55 -43.98 9.44
C PRO A 505 12.45 -43.53 10.60
N SER A 506 13.12 -42.38 10.48
CA SER A 506 13.95 -41.76 11.51
C SER A 506 13.18 -40.78 12.42
N GLY A 507 11.86 -40.66 12.27
CA GLY A 507 11.01 -39.81 13.10
C GLY A 507 11.04 -38.31 12.76
N LYS A 508 11.60 -37.91 11.61
CA LYS A 508 11.57 -36.52 11.12
C LYS A 508 10.37 -36.31 10.20
N VAL A 509 9.86 -35.08 10.07
CA VAL A 509 8.79 -34.79 9.10
C VAL A 509 9.23 -35.11 7.68
N ASP A 510 8.47 -35.96 6.99
CA ASP A 510 8.64 -36.24 5.57
C ASP A 510 7.87 -35.22 4.73
N ARG A 511 8.53 -34.11 4.40
CA ARG A 511 7.96 -33.04 3.57
C ARG A 511 7.58 -33.50 2.16
N LYS A 512 8.16 -34.59 1.64
CA LYS A 512 7.83 -35.14 0.31
C LYS A 512 6.55 -35.97 0.35
N ALA A 513 6.26 -36.59 1.48
CA ALA A 513 5.03 -37.35 1.71
C ALA A 513 3.82 -36.47 2.10
N LEU A 514 4.01 -35.15 2.26
CA LEU A 514 2.89 -34.24 2.50
C LEU A 514 1.89 -34.29 1.35
N PRO A 515 0.58 -34.45 1.63
CA PRO A 515 -0.43 -34.62 0.61
C PRO A 515 -0.44 -33.41 -0.32
N GLN A 516 -0.77 -33.64 -1.59
CA GLN A 516 -0.97 -32.53 -2.50
C GLN A 516 -2.12 -31.67 -1.96
N PRO A 517 -1.89 -30.35 -1.82
CA PRO A 517 -2.97 -29.44 -1.51
C PRO A 517 -3.96 -29.51 -2.66
N ASP A 518 -5.19 -29.94 -2.40
CA ASP A 518 -6.20 -29.89 -3.44
C ASP A 518 -6.64 -28.43 -3.60
N ILE A 519 -6.04 -27.77 -4.59
CA ILE A 519 -6.23 -26.34 -4.80
C ILE A 519 -7.68 -26.01 -5.18
N SER A 520 -8.43 -27.03 -5.63
CA SER A 520 -9.86 -26.94 -5.90
C SER A 520 -10.75 -27.01 -4.65
N HIS A 521 -10.18 -27.40 -3.50
CA HIS A 521 -10.87 -27.52 -2.20
C HIS A 521 -10.54 -26.37 -1.21
N PHE A 522 -9.75 -25.37 -1.62
CA PHE A 522 -9.39 -24.24 -0.73
C PHE A 522 -10.52 -23.23 -0.48
N SER A 523 -11.69 -23.49 -1.06
CA SER A 523 -12.96 -22.85 -0.75
C SER A 523 -13.87 -23.74 0.11
N GLU A 524 -13.34 -24.69 0.88
CA GLU A 524 -14.12 -25.38 1.93
C GLU A 524 -14.41 -24.45 3.13
N SER A 525 -15.13 -23.36 2.89
CA SER A 525 -16.42 -23.24 3.56
C SER A 525 -17.29 -24.37 3.00
N ASN A 526 -18.07 -25.06 3.81
CA ASN A 526 -18.94 -26.17 3.37
C ASN A 526 -20.07 -25.73 2.39
N ASP A 527 -19.88 -24.67 1.61
CA ASP A 527 -20.87 -23.99 0.78
C ASP A 527 -20.35 -23.47 -0.58
N PHE A 528 -19.17 -23.90 -1.07
CA PHE A 528 -18.77 -23.55 -2.45
C PHE A 528 -19.77 -24.15 -3.46
N VAL A 529 -20.54 -23.28 -4.12
CA VAL A 529 -21.45 -23.64 -5.20
C VAL A 529 -20.95 -22.96 -6.47
N ALA A 530 -20.70 -23.76 -7.52
CA ALA A 530 -20.31 -23.23 -8.83
C ALA A 530 -21.48 -22.49 -9.51
N PRO A 531 -21.22 -21.56 -10.43
CA PRO A 531 -22.28 -20.89 -11.19
C PRO A 531 -23.10 -21.90 -11.99
N ARG A 532 -24.42 -21.80 -11.86
CA ARG A 532 -25.41 -22.75 -12.39
C ARG A 532 -26.00 -22.28 -13.71
N ASN A 533 -25.89 -20.98 -14.02
CA ASN A 533 -26.39 -20.37 -15.24
C ASN A 533 -25.44 -19.29 -15.77
N GLN A 534 -25.69 -18.79 -16.99
CA GLN A 534 -24.81 -17.82 -17.66
C GLN A 534 -24.70 -16.49 -16.91
N VAL A 535 -25.76 -16.05 -16.24
CA VAL A 535 -25.77 -14.80 -15.46
C VAL A 535 -24.88 -14.94 -14.23
N GLU A 536 -25.02 -16.03 -13.48
CA GLU A 536 -24.15 -16.35 -12.34
C GLU A 536 -22.69 -16.48 -12.77
N ALA A 537 -22.41 -17.11 -13.91
CA ALA A 537 -21.03 -17.27 -14.41
C ALA A 537 -20.38 -15.93 -14.80
N GLN A 538 -21.16 -15.04 -15.41
CA GLN A 538 -20.70 -13.69 -15.75
C GLN A 538 -20.50 -12.84 -14.49
N LEU A 539 -21.38 -12.94 -13.50
CA LEU A 539 -21.21 -12.27 -12.20
C LEU A 539 -19.98 -12.77 -11.45
N VAL A 540 -19.76 -14.08 -11.35
CA VAL A 540 -18.54 -14.67 -10.75
C VAL A 540 -17.30 -14.10 -11.43
N LYS A 541 -17.29 -14.04 -12.77
CA LYS A 541 -16.16 -13.48 -13.51
C LYS A 541 -15.91 -12.01 -13.19
N ILE A 542 -16.96 -11.19 -13.19
CA ILE A 542 -16.85 -9.76 -12.88
C ILE A 542 -16.36 -9.57 -11.43
N TRP A 543 -16.87 -10.35 -10.48
CA TRP A 543 -16.47 -10.30 -9.07
C TRP A 543 -15.02 -10.72 -8.88
N SER A 544 -14.60 -11.81 -9.54
CA SER A 544 -13.22 -12.30 -9.50
C SER A 544 -12.23 -11.25 -10.02
N GLU A 545 -12.58 -10.56 -11.11
CA GLU A 545 -11.76 -9.48 -11.68
C GLU A 545 -11.64 -8.28 -10.74
N ILE A 546 -12.71 -7.92 -10.02
CA ILE A 546 -12.77 -6.73 -9.17
C ILE A 546 -12.16 -6.97 -7.79
N LEU A 547 -12.44 -8.14 -7.20
CA LEU A 547 -11.92 -8.54 -5.89
C LEU A 547 -10.52 -9.13 -5.98
N ASN A 548 -10.02 -9.37 -7.20
CA ASN A 548 -8.74 -10.02 -7.48
C ASN A 548 -8.64 -11.40 -6.81
N LEU A 549 -9.73 -12.18 -6.87
CA LEU A 549 -9.85 -13.51 -6.28
C LEU A 549 -10.00 -14.57 -7.38
N PRO A 550 -9.19 -15.64 -7.35
CA PRO A 550 -9.15 -16.65 -8.41
C PRO A 550 -10.39 -17.57 -8.44
N GLN A 551 -11.12 -17.69 -7.33
CA GLN A 551 -12.29 -18.55 -7.21
C GLN A 551 -13.32 -17.89 -6.30
N ILE A 552 -14.55 -17.71 -6.80
CA ILE A 552 -15.71 -17.18 -6.06
C ILE A 552 -16.89 -18.13 -6.31
N GLY A 553 -17.49 -18.65 -5.25
CA GLY A 553 -18.71 -19.43 -5.28
C GLY A 553 -19.95 -18.53 -5.37
N VAL A 554 -21.04 -19.03 -5.94
CA VAL A 554 -22.24 -18.21 -6.11
C VAL A 554 -22.94 -17.84 -4.80
N LYS A 555 -22.62 -18.55 -3.72
CA LYS A 555 -23.09 -18.26 -2.36
C LYS A 555 -22.16 -17.31 -1.59
N ASP A 556 -21.04 -16.90 -2.17
CA ASP A 556 -20.11 -16.03 -1.48
C ASP A 556 -20.66 -14.60 -1.40
N ASN A 557 -20.38 -13.95 -0.27
CA ASN A 557 -20.78 -12.58 -0.01
C ASN A 557 -19.70 -11.59 -0.47
N PHE A 558 -20.08 -10.60 -1.29
CA PHE A 558 -19.17 -9.62 -1.88
C PHE A 558 -18.31 -8.88 -0.84
N PHE A 559 -18.91 -8.47 0.28
CA PHE A 559 -18.25 -7.67 1.30
C PHE A 559 -17.38 -8.54 2.22
N ALA A 560 -17.80 -9.77 2.51
CA ALA A 560 -16.98 -10.74 3.23
C ALA A 560 -15.68 -11.10 2.48
N LEU A 561 -15.72 -11.04 1.15
CA LEU A 561 -14.58 -11.26 0.27
C LEU A 561 -13.66 -10.04 0.09
N GLY A 562 -13.81 -8.99 0.92
CA GLY A 562 -12.98 -7.79 0.85
C GLY A 562 -13.46 -6.75 -0.19
N GLY A 563 -14.72 -6.86 -0.61
CA GLY A 563 -15.42 -5.81 -1.33
C GLY A 563 -15.61 -4.57 -0.46
N ASP A 564 -15.33 -3.41 -1.02
CA ASP A 564 -15.58 -2.10 -0.42
C ASP A 564 -16.48 -1.26 -1.34
N SER A 565 -16.84 -0.06 -0.91
CA SER A 565 -17.73 0.85 -1.65
C SER A 565 -17.19 1.26 -3.03
N LEU A 566 -15.87 1.34 -3.21
CA LEU A 566 -15.25 1.67 -4.49
C LEU A 566 -15.32 0.46 -5.45
N LYS A 567 -15.00 -0.73 -4.93
CA LYS A 567 -15.14 -1.99 -5.68
C LYS A 567 -16.60 -2.30 -6.02
N ALA A 568 -17.54 -1.96 -5.15
CA ALA A 568 -18.97 -2.13 -5.36
C ALA A 568 -19.49 -1.22 -6.49
N LEU A 569 -19.05 0.04 -6.55
CA LEU A 569 -19.39 0.95 -7.65
C LEU A 569 -18.81 0.46 -8.99
N HIS A 570 -17.57 -0.03 -8.96
CA HIS A 570 -16.94 -0.65 -10.13
C HIS A 570 -17.70 -1.90 -10.58
N LEU A 571 -18.17 -2.70 -9.63
CA LEU A 571 -18.95 -3.91 -9.87
C LEU A 571 -20.26 -3.59 -10.55
N ILE A 572 -21.04 -2.66 -10.02
CA ILE A 572 -22.31 -2.23 -10.62
C ILE A 572 -22.07 -1.72 -12.05
N SER A 573 -21.09 -0.83 -12.25
CA SER A 573 -20.78 -0.31 -13.59
C SER A 573 -20.42 -1.42 -14.59
N ARG A 574 -19.66 -2.45 -14.17
CA ARG A 574 -19.33 -3.60 -15.01
C ARG A 574 -20.55 -4.48 -15.30
N ILE A 575 -21.45 -4.63 -14.32
CA ILE A 575 -22.71 -5.35 -14.50
C ILE A 575 -23.58 -4.60 -15.52
N GLU A 576 -23.74 -3.29 -15.40
CA GLU A 576 -24.51 -2.46 -16.34
C GLU A 576 -23.97 -2.59 -17.77
N GLN A 577 -22.65 -2.54 -17.94
CA GLN A 577 -21.99 -2.73 -19.23
C GLN A 577 -22.21 -4.13 -19.82
N HIS A 578 -22.19 -5.18 -18.99
CA HIS A 578 -22.29 -6.55 -19.47
C HIS A 578 -23.72 -7.03 -19.70
N PHE A 579 -24.68 -6.52 -18.92
CA PHE A 579 -26.06 -6.98 -18.93
C PHE A 579 -27.04 -5.95 -19.50
N ALA A 580 -26.59 -4.74 -19.82
CA ALA A 580 -27.40 -3.63 -20.33
C ALA A 580 -28.64 -3.32 -19.46
N LYS A 581 -28.49 -3.48 -18.14
CA LYS A 581 -29.50 -3.17 -17.12
C LYS A 581 -28.87 -2.24 -16.10
N GLU A 582 -29.48 -1.08 -15.88
CA GLU A 582 -29.11 -0.20 -14.77
C GLU A 582 -29.53 -0.86 -13.45
N ILE A 583 -28.60 -0.95 -12.50
CA ILE A 583 -28.86 -1.57 -11.21
C ILE A 583 -28.44 -0.60 -10.11
N PRO A 584 -29.39 -0.12 -9.27
CA PRO A 584 -29.03 0.71 -8.13
C PRO A 584 -28.01 -0.02 -7.25
N LEU A 585 -27.03 0.70 -6.73
CA LEU A 585 -26.05 0.10 -5.82
C LEU A 585 -26.68 -0.50 -4.55
N ALA A 586 -27.84 0.03 -4.15
CA ALA A 586 -28.69 -0.55 -3.10
C ALA A 586 -29.04 -2.03 -3.34
N THR A 587 -29.14 -2.45 -4.60
CA THR A 587 -29.43 -3.84 -4.97
C THR A 587 -28.28 -4.77 -4.57
N LEU A 588 -27.02 -4.34 -4.71
CA LEU A 588 -25.86 -5.13 -4.27
C LEU A 588 -25.76 -5.18 -2.75
N LEU A 589 -26.19 -4.14 -2.03
CA LEU A 589 -26.22 -4.14 -0.57
C LEU A 589 -27.27 -5.10 0.00
N THR A 590 -28.42 -5.16 -0.66
CA THR A 590 -29.55 -6.01 -0.26
C THR A 590 -29.45 -7.44 -0.78
N ASN A 591 -28.67 -7.67 -1.84
CA ASN A 591 -28.40 -8.96 -2.44
C ASN A 591 -26.89 -9.15 -2.62
N PRO A 592 -26.11 -9.20 -1.53
CA PRO A 592 -24.64 -9.22 -1.57
C PRO A 592 -24.07 -10.58 -1.94
N VAL A 593 -24.91 -11.51 -2.41
CA VAL A 593 -24.56 -12.88 -2.83
C VAL A 593 -24.90 -13.06 -4.31
N ILE A 594 -24.02 -13.70 -5.07
CA ILE A 594 -24.16 -13.82 -6.53
C ILE A 594 -25.49 -14.48 -6.94
N THR A 595 -25.97 -15.50 -6.23
CA THR A 595 -27.27 -16.13 -6.54
C THR A 595 -28.45 -15.18 -6.40
N GLU A 596 -28.41 -14.31 -5.40
CA GLU A 596 -29.46 -13.33 -5.12
C GLU A 596 -29.42 -12.22 -6.19
N LEU A 597 -28.22 -11.70 -6.47
CA LEU A 597 -28.00 -10.68 -7.48
C LEU A 597 -28.35 -11.18 -8.90
N ALA A 598 -28.03 -12.44 -9.23
CA ALA A 598 -28.40 -13.05 -10.51
C ALA A 598 -29.91 -13.12 -10.69
N THR A 599 -30.66 -13.38 -9.62
CA THR A 599 -32.13 -13.41 -9.65
C THR A 599 -32.68 -12.03 -9.97
N VAL A 600 -32.15 -10.98 -9.34
CA VAL A 600 -32.55 -9.59 -9.63
C VAL A 600 -32.21 -9.19 -11.07
N ILE A 601 -31.06 -9.62 -11.60
CA ILE A 601 -30.65 -9.34 -12.99
C ILE A 601 -31.52 -10.09 -13.99
N GLN A 602 -32.00 -11.28 -13.66
CA GLN A 602 -32.83 -12.10 -14.55
C GLN A 602 -34.29 -11.65 -14.58
N ASP A 603 -34.80 -11.11 -13.48
CA ASP A 603 -36.18 -10.65 -13.44
C ASP A 603 -36.37 -9.43 -14.36
N SER A 604 -37.32 -9.56 -15.29
CA SER A 604 -37.64 -8.53 -16.29
C SER A 604 -38.88 -7.72 -15.89
N SER A 605 -39.50 -8.09 -14.77
CA SER A 605 -40.74 -7.49 -14.25
C SER A 605 -40.53 -6.48 -13.13
N ILE A 606 -39.32 -6.40 -12.56
CA ILE A 606 -38.97 -5.40 -11.55
C ILE A 606 -38.82 -4.06 -12.27
N GLN A 607 -39.88 -3.25 -12.26
CA GLN A 607 -39.71 -1.79 -12.32
C GLN A 607 -38.84 -1.42 -11.12
N ILE A 608 -37.57 -1.09 -11.40
CA ILE A 608 -36.65 -0.59 -10.40
C ILE A 608 -37.20 0.77 -9.97
N LEU A 609 -38.05 0.78 -8.94
CA LEU A 609 -38.50 2.00 -8.29
C LEU A 609 -37.25 2.61 -7.67
N HIS A 610 -36.83 3.76 -8.19
CA HIS A 610 -35.77 4.59 -7.62
C HIS A 610 -36.28 5.21 -6.30
N SER A 611 -36.44 4.37 -5.28
CA SER A 611 -36.74 4.84 -3.93
C SER A 611 -35.51 5.51 -3.34
N PRO A 612 -35.63 6.68 -2.71
CA PRO A 612 -34.54 7.26 -1.95
C PRO A 612 -34.20 6.42 -0.71
N LEU A 613 -35.10 5.54 -0.26
CA LEU A 613 -34.85 4.65 0.88
C LEU A 613 -34.01 3.44 0.47
N VAL A 614 -32.80 3.36 1.01
CA VAL A 614 -31.83 2.28 0.79
C VAL A 614 -31.74 1.41 2.04
N PRO A 615 -32.08 0.11 1.95
CA PRO A 615 -31.90 -0.80 3.08
C PRO A 615 -30.42 -1.13 3.24
N ILE A 616 -29.79 -0.65 4.32
CA ILE A 616 -28.38 -0.95 4.61
C ILE A 616 -28.29 -2.19 5.50
N GLN A 617 -29.11 -2.22 6.56
CA GLN A 617 -29.27 -3.36 7.47
C GLN A 617 -30.76 -3.48 7.81
N PRO A 618 -31.59 -4.10 6.96
CA PRO A 618 -33.05 -4.11 7.13
C PRO A 618 -33.55 -5.12 8.18
N GLN A 619 -32.67 -5.98 8.69
CA GLN A 619 -33.00 -6.98 9.69
C GLN A 619 -32.87 -6.40 11.10
N GLY A 620 -33.57 -7.01 12.06
CA GLY A 620 -33.61 -6.57 13.45
C GLY A 620 -35.06 -6.44 13.95
N ASN A 621 -35.21 -6.36 15.27
CA ASN A 621 -36.51 -6.20 15.94
C ASN A 621 -36.68 -4.82 16.60
N GLN A 622 -35.62 -4.00 16.62
CA GLN A 622 -35.66 -2.65 17.15
C GLN A 622 -36.30 -1.66 16.16
N GLN A 623 -36.61 -0.46 16.63
CA GLN A 623 -37.17 0.60 15.80
C GLN A 623 -36.14 1.09 14.76
N PRO A 624 -36.49 1.25 13.47
CA PRO A 624 -35.53 1.65 12.44
C PRO A 624 -34.87 3.02 12.67
N PHE A 625 -33.57 3.10 12.37
CA PHE A 625 -32.84 4.35 12.28
C PHE A 625 -32.66 4.78 10.82
N PHE A 626 -33.09 6.00 10.48
CA PHE A 626 -33.01 6.57 9.13
C PHE A 626 -31.89 7.60 9.04
N CYS A 627 -30.88 7.34 8.21
CA CYS A 627 -29.70 8.17 8.09
C CYS A 627 -29.60 8.83 6.70
N ILE A 628 -29.61 10.16 6.67
CA ILE A 628 -29.69 10.95 5.43
C ILE A 628 -28.32 11.16 4.80
N HIS A 629 -28.23 11.07 3.47
CA HIS A 629 -26.99 11.22 2.72
C HIS A 629 -26.18 12.50 3.06
N PRO A 630 -24.83 12.45 3.03
CA PRO A 630 -23.97 13.64 3.04
C PRO A 630 -24.01 14.37 1.69
N ALA A 631 -23.20 15.42 1.52
CA ALA A 631 -23.22 16.29 0.33
C ALA A 631 -23.01 15.53 -1.01
N GLY A 632 -22.30 14.40 -0.96
CA GLY A 632 -22.09 13.51 -2.12
C GLY A 632 -23.29 12.67 -2.54
N GLY A 633 -24.42 12.74 -1.83
CA GLY A 633 -25.69 12.15 -2.28
C GLY A 633 -25.90 10.67 -1.99
N HIS A 634 -24.84 9.88 -1.78
CA HIS A 634 -24.95 8.44 -1.50
C HIS A 634 -24.84 8.09 -0.01
N VAL A 635 -25.43 6.97 0.40
CA VAL A 635 -25.54 6.57 1.81
C VAL A 635 -24.49 5.54 2.27
N LEU A 636 -23.58 5.13 1.38
CA LEU A 636 -22.58 4.09 1.65
C LEU A 636 -21.65 4.37 2.83
N CYS A 637 -21.41 5.65 3.14
CA CYS A 637 -20.60 6.04 4.30
C CYS A 637 -21.16 5.48 5.62
N TYR A 638 -22.42 5.07 5.65
CA TYR A 638 -23.07 4.52 6.84
C TYR A 638 -22.97 3.00 6.98
N PHE A 639 -22.39 2.28 6.02
CA PHE A 639 -22.35 0.81 6.07
C PHE A 639 -21.60 0.29 7.31
N LYS A 640 -20.40 0.81 7.57
CA LYS A 640 -19.61 0.43 8.75
C LYS A 640 -20.29 0.87 10.05
N LEU A 641 -20.91 2.05 10.05
CA LEU A 641 -21.68 2.54 11.19
C LEU A 641 -22.83 1.56 11.54
N ALA A 642 -23.63 1.17 10.56
CA ALA A 642 -24.71 0.19 10.75
C ALA A 642 -24.18 -1.15 11.29
N HIS A 643 -23.10 -1.66 10.70
CA HIS A 643 -22.47 -2.91 11.10
C HIS A 643 -22.05 -2.91 12.59
N TYR A 644 -21.39 -1.83 13.04
CA TYR A 644 -20.91 -1.74 14.42
C TYR A 644 -22.02 -1.47 15.45
N ILE A 645 -23.16 -0.88 15.06
CA ILE A 645 -24.33 -0.77 15.95
C ILE A 645 -24.90 -2.17 16.25
N GLY A 646 -24.83 -3.08 15.27
CA GLY A 646 -25.15 -4.49 15.41
C GLY A 646 -26.51 -4.88 14.83
N ASN A 647 -26.70 -6.17 14.57
CA ASN A 647 -27.75 -6.71 13.69
C ASN A 647 -29.19 -6.59 14.21
N GLU A 648 -29.41 -6.27 15.49
CA GLU A 648 -30.76 -6.10 16.07
C GLU A 648 -31.39 -4.75 15.72
N GLN A 649 -30.58 -3.78 15.26
CA GLN A 649 -30.98 -2.42 14.93
C GLN A 649 -31.21 -2.28 13.41
N PRO A 650 -32.46 -2.15 12.92
CA PRO A 650 -32.67 -1.87 11.51
C PRO A 650 -32.12 -0.48 11.14
N PHE A 651 -31.38 -0.42 10.04
CA PHE A 651 -30.69 0.80 9.58
C PHE A 651 -30.98 1.05 8.09
N TYR A 652 -31.51 2.23 7.79
CA TYR A 652 -31.87 2.65 6.44
C TYR A 652 -31.17 3.95 6.07
N GLY A 653 -30.62 4.00 4.86
CA GLY A 653 -30.09 5.23 4.28
C GLY A 653 -31.15 5.96 3.47
N LEU A 654 -31.12 7.30 3.43
CA LEU A 654 -31.88 8.11 2.47
C LEU A 654 -30.92 8.75 1.46
N GLN A 655 -30.95 8.24 0.23
CA GLN A 655 -30.14 8.64 -0.91
C GLN A 655 -30.77 9.83 -1.65
N ALA A 656 -29.93 10.69 -2.22
CA ALA A 656 -30.36 11.85 -2.97
C ALA A 656 -31.11 11.49 -4.25
N GLN A 657 -32.19 12.23 -4.52
CA GLN A 657 -32.83 12.26 -5.84
C GLN A 657 -31.83 12.76 -6.90
N GLY A 658 -31.87 12.18 -8.11
CA GLY A 658 -30.95 12.48 -9.20
C GLY A 658 -29.57 11.83 -9.06
N PHE A 659 -29.34 11.04 -8.01
CA PHE A 659 -28.16 10.17 -7.93
C PHE A 659 -28.26 8.95 -8.86
N TYR A 660 -29.48 8.43 -9.07
CA TYR A 660 -29.84 7.41 -10.05
C TYR A 660 -31.09 7.86 -10.82
N GLY A 661 -31.25 7.38 -12.07
CA GLY A 661 -32.37 7.75 -12.93
C GLY A 661 -32.19 9.12 -13.62
N ASP A 662 -33.25 9.59 -14.28
CA ASP A 662 -33.26 10.84 -15.08
C ASP A 662 -33.91 12.03 -14.34
N GLU A 663 -34.16 11.89 -13.04
CA GLU A 663 -34.73 12.96 -12.22
C GLU A 663 -33.67 14.01 -11.85
N GLU A 664 -34.05 15.29 -11.88
CA GLU A 664 -33.17 16.38 -11.47
C GLU A 664 -32.94 16.37 -9.95
N PRO A 665 -31.72 16.66 -9.47
CA PRO A 665 -31.45 16.81 -8.04
C PRO A 665 -32.26 17.95 -7.41
N LEU A 666 -32.76 17.72 -6.20
CA LEU A 666 -33.41 18.77 -5.41
C LEU A 666 -32.38 19.84 -4.99
N THR A 667 -32.82 21.09 -4.87
CA THR A 667 -31.94 22.24 -4.59
C THR A 667 -32.36 23.05 -3.36
N SER A 668 -33.34 22.56 -2.58
CA SER A 668 -33.78 23.11 -1.29
C SER A 668 -33.77 22.01 -0.22
N ILE A 669 -33.31 22.33 0.99
CA ILE A 669 -33.33 21.41 2.14
C ILE A 669 -34.77 21.10 2.55
N GLU A 670 -35.68 22.07 2.46
CA GLU A 670 -37.09 21.92 2.78
C GLU A 670 -37.80 20.93 1.84
N GLU A 671 -37.47 20.96 0.54
CA GLU A 671 -37.97 20.01 -0.46
C GLU A 671 -37.39 18.60 -0.26
N MET A 672 -36.07 18.49 -0.03
CA MET A 672 -35.42 17.22 0.30
C MET A 672 -36.05 16.59 1.55
N ALA A 673 -36.22 17.38 2.60
CA ALA A 673 -36.86 16.92 3.83
C ALA A 673 -38.31 16.50 3.59
N SER A 674 -39.07 17.21 2.76
CA SER A 674 -40.46 16.83 2.41
C SER A 674 -40.51 15.47 1.71
N LEU A 675 -39.60 15.23 0.76
CA LEU A 675 -39.46 13.93 0.08
C LEU A 675 -39.13 12.83 1.10
N TYR A 676 -38.13 13.05 1.96
CA TYR A 676 -37.69 12.06 2.93
C TYR A 676 -38.72 11.79 4.03
N VAL A 677 -39.43 12.80 4.51
CA VAL A 677 -40.56 12.62 5.44
C VAL A 677 -41.64 11.77 4.81
N LYS A 678 -42.00 12.05 3.55
CA LYS A 678 -42.98 11.23 2.83
C LYS A 678 -42.50 9.78 2.74
N THR A 679 -41.27 9.54 2.30
CA THR A 679 -40.71 8.19 2.18
C THR A 679 -40.64 7.45 3.52
N ILE A 680 -40.16 8.11 4.58
CA ILE A 680 -40.10 7.52 5.93
C ILE A 680 -41.51 7.17 6.43
N CYS A 681 -42.49 8.07 6.30
CA CYS A 681 -43.86 7.86 6.78
C CYS A 681 -44.62 6.79 5.97
N GLU A 682 -44.32 6.63 4.68
CA GLU A 682 -44.84 5.55 3.85
C GLU A 682 -44.26 4.18 4.26
N PHE A 683 -42.98 4.16 4.66
CA PHE A 683 -42.30 2.94 5.12
C PHE A 683 -42.67 2.56 6.57
N GLN A 684 -42.63 3.53 7.48
CA GLN A 684 -42.97 3.37 8.89
C GLN A 684 -44.18 4.25 9.22
N THR A 685 -45.36 3.63 9.24
CA THR A 685 -46.64 4.34 9.38
C THR A 685 -46.99 4.73 10.83
N GLN A 686 -46.38 4.07 11.82
CA GLN A 686 -46.63 4.27 13.25
C GLN A 686 -45.34 4.27 14.09
N GLY A 687 -45.45 4.72 15.34
CA GLY A 687 -44.33 4.85 16.27
C GLY A 687 -43.59 6.19 16.17
N SER A 688 -42.65 6.40 17.08
CA SER A 688 -41.68 7.50 17.02
C SER A 688 -40.68 7.32 15.87
N TYR A 689 -40.01 8.38 15.45
CA TYR A 689 -39.02 8.33 14.38
C TYR A 689 -37.63 8.61 14.94
N GLN A 690 -36.66 7.84 14.46
CA GLN A 690 -35.25 8.00 14.77
C GLN A 690 -34.52 8.41 13.48
N VAL A 691 -34.03 9.64 13.44
CA VAL A 691 -33.43 10.22 12.22
C VAL A 691 -32.06 10.80 12.53
N GLY A 692 -31.16 10.71 11.57
CA GLY A 692 -29.86 11.37 11.69
C GLY A 692 -29.18 11.58 10.35
N GLY A 693 -28.00 12.14 10.40
CA GLY A 693 -27.18 12.32 9.20
C GLY A 693 -25.83 12.93 9.51
N TRP A 694 -24.85 12.59 8.67
CA TRP A 694 -23.50 13.11 8.73
C TRP A 694 -23.29 14.28 7.77
N SER A 695 -22.52 15.27 8.21
CA SER A 695 -22.18 16.44 7.41
C SER A 695 -23.46 17.15 6.95
N PHE A 696 -23.62 17.43 5.64
CA PHE A 696 -24.85 17.94 5.05
C PHE A 696 -26.11 17.17 5.49
N GLY A 697 -26.02 15.85 5.62
CA GLY A 697 -27.14 14.99 5.99
C GLY A 697 -27.75 15.33 7.35
N GLY A 698 -26.95 15.81 8.31
CA GLY A 698 -27.48 16.25 9.61
C GLY A 698 -28.27 17.55 9.53
N VAL A 699 -27.93 18.44 8.58
CA VAL A 699 -28.72 19.66 8.31
C VAL A 699 -30.09 19.28 7.74
N VAL A 700 -30.13 18.31 6.83
CA VAL A 700 -31.39 17.79 6.29
C VAL A 700 -32.16 17.02 7.37
N ALA A 701 -31.49 16.25 8.22
CA ALA A 701 -32.13 15.50 9.32
C ALA A 701 -32.80 16.43 10.32
N TYR A 702 -32.20 17.59 10.58
CA TYR A 702 -32.80 18.64 11.38
C TYR A 702 -34.10 19.18 10.76
N GLU A 703 -34.15 19.41 9.44
CA GLU A 703 -35.38 19.82 8.77
C GLU A 703 -36.42 18.69 8.72
N VAL A 704 -36.01 17.45 8.46
CA VAL A 704 -36.88 16.25 8.51
C VAL A 704 -37.56 16.14 9.87
N ALA A 705 -36.79 16.26 10.96
CA ALA A 705 -37.33 16.20 12.31
C ALA A 705 -38.32 17.33 12.60
N GLN A 706 -38.05 18.55 12.13
CA GLN A 706 -39.00 19.67 12.24
C GLN A 706 -40.30 19.39 11.48
N GLN A 707 -40.22 18.88 10.24
CA GLN A 707 -41.39 18.58 9.44
C GLN A 707 -42.20 17.41 10.01
N LEU A 708 -41.55 16.37 10.54
CA LEU A 708 -42.22 15.29 11.29
C LEU A 708 -43.00 15.85 12.49
N LYS A 709 -42.37 16.70 13.31
CA LYS A 709 -43.04 17.36 14.45
C LYS A 709 -44.22 18.24 14.02
N ARG A 710 -44.09 19.01 12.91
CA ARG A 710 -45.20 19.82 12.35
C ARG A 710 -46.38 18.95 11.89
N GLN A 711 -46.12 17.71 11.48
CA GLN A 711 -47.14 16.72 11.13
C GLN A 711 -47.69 15.95 12.35
N GLY A 712 -47.32 16.36 13.58
CA GLY A 712 -47.74 15.70 14.82
C GLY A 712 -47.07 14.35 15.08
N LYS A 713 -45.97 14.04 14.38
CA LYS A 713 -45.20 12.82 14.59
C LYS A 713 -44.15 13.01 15.69
N GLU A 714 -43.93 11.97 16.48
CA GLU A 714 -42.92 11.98 17.53
C GLU A 714 -41.54 11.62 16.95
N VAL A 715 -40.49 12.34 17.36
CA VAL A 715 -39.10 12.06 17.00
C VAL A 715 -38.40 11.68 18.30
N SER A 716 -38.06 10.41 18.47
CA SER A 716 -37.43 9.89 19.69
C SER A 716 -35.92 10.14 19.70
N LEU A 717 -35.28 10.16 18.53
CA LEU A 717 -33.87 10.50 18.38
C LEU A 717 -33.64 11.36 17.13
N LEU A 718 -32.98 12.51 17.32
CA LEU A 718 -32.37 13.29 16.26
C LEU A 718 -30.84 13.32 16.46
N ALA A 719 -30.12 12.58 15.62
CA ALA A 719 -28.67 12.44 15.69
C ALA A 719 -27.97 13.31 14.62
N ILE A 720 -27.24 14.32 15.05
CA ILE A 720 -26.44 15.21 14.21
C ILE A 720 -24.99 14.74 14.25
N LEU A 721 -24.48 14.20 13.14
CA LEU A 721 -23.14 13.62 13.08
C LEU A 721 -22.19 14.64 12.42
N ASP A 722 -21.43 15.38 13.24
CA ASP A 722 -20.43 16.37 12.83
C ASP A 722 -20.88 17.28 11.66
N SER A 723 -22.03 17.94 11.81
CA SER A 723 -22.65 18.76 10.76
C SER A 723 -22.36 20.26 10.93
N TYR A 724 -22.21 20.97 9.79
CA TYR A 724 -21.92 22.40 9.75
C TYR A 724 -22.88 23.13 8.82
N VAL A 725 -23.03 24.44 9.05
CA VAL A 725 -23.76 25.36 8.17
C VAL A 725 -22.94 26.63 7.91
N PRO A 726 -23.01 27.18 6.70
CA PRO A 726 -22.31 28.41 6.37
C PRO A 726 -23.06 29.64 6.90
N ILE A 727 -22.33 30.62 7.42
CA ILE A 727 -22.83 31.95 7.75
C ILE A 727 -22.14 32.97 6.84
N LEU A 728 -22.97 33.71 6.10
CA LEU A 728 -22.54 34.88 5.34
C LEU A 728 -22.19 36.03 6.29
N LEU A 729 -20.93 36.47 6.28
CA LEU A 729 -20.48 37.64 7.02
C LEU A 729 -21.00 38.95 6.39
N ASP A 730 -21.26 38.94 5.08
CA ASP A 730 -21.85 40.05 4.31
C ASP A 730 -23.13 39.59 3.59
N LYS A 731 -24.27 40.17 3.96
CA LYS A 731 -25.60 39.80 3.43
C LYS A 731 -25.86 40.29 2.01
N GLN A 732 -24.95 41.06 1.39
CA GLN A 732 -25.19 41.71 0.09
C GLN A 732 -24.61 40.99 -1.13
N LYS A 733 -23.77 39.95 -0.97
CA LYS A 733 -23.19 39.22 -2.11
C LYS A 733 -24.05 38.03 -2.52
N PRO A 734 -24.63 37.99 -3.74
CA PRO A 734 -25.29 36.80 -4.26
C PRO A 734 -24.26 35.70 -4.51
N ILE A 735 -24.63 34.46 -4.19
CA ILE A 735 -23.84 33.26 -4.47
C ILE A 735 -24.11 32.87 -5.92
N ASP A 736 -23.15 33.13 -6.80
CA ASP A 736 -23.26 32.79 -8.22
C ASP A 736 -22.67 31.40 -8.54
N ASP A 737 -22.92 30.90 -9.74
CA ASP A 737 -22.41 29.59 -10.17
C ASP A 737 -20.88 29.54 -10.20
N VAL A 738 -20.19 30.68 -10.36
CA VAL A 738 -18.72 30.77 -10.32
C VAL A 738 -18.20 30.49 -8.91
N TYR A 739 -18.87 31.04 -7.90
CA TYR A 739 -18.58 30.81 -6.50
C TYR A 739 -18.76 29.34 -6.12
N LEU A 740 -19.89 28.74 -6.53
CA LEU A 740 -20.19 27.34 -6.24
C LEU A 740 -19.15 26.40 -6.85
N VAL A 741 -18.76 26.63 -8.10
CA VAL A 741 -17.70 25.88 -8.78
C VAL A 741 -16.34 26.02 -8.05
N GLY A 742 -16.04 27.20 -7.50
CA GLY A 742 -14.87 27.41 -6.64
C GLY A 742 -14.95 26.70 -5.29
N VAL A 743 -16.14 26.53 -4.70
CA VAL A 743 -16.36 25.72 -3.49
C VAL A 743 -16.21 24.23 -3.82
N LEU A 744 -16.80 23.74 -4.91
CA LEU A 744 -16.67 22.36 -5.38
C LEU A 744 -15.20 21.95 -5.50
N SER A 745 -14.37 22.77 -6.16
CA SER A 745 -12.94 22.47 -6.28
C SER A 745 -12.22 22.33 -4.94
N ARG A 746 -12.63 23.08 -3.92
CA ARG A 746 -12.02 23.05 -2.59
C ARG A 746 -12.53 21.86 -1.78
N VAL A 747 -13.82 21.53 -1.90
CA VAL A 747 -14.42 20.34 -1.28
C VAL A 747 -13.79 19.07 -1.84
N PHE A 748 -13.60 18.99 -3.17
CA PHE A 748 -12.83 17.90 -3.78
C PHE A 748 -11.37 17.89 -3.28
N GLY A 749 -10.76 19.06 -3.07
CA GLY A 749 -9.41 19.11 -2.52
C GLY A 749 -9.31 18.60 -1.08
N GLY A 750 -10.25 18.98 -0.21
CA GLY A 750 -10.28 18.55 1.19
C GLY A 750 -10.69 17.09 1.39
N MET A 751 -11.64 16.56 0.60
CA MET A 751 -12.08 15.16 0.69
C MET A 751 -11.04 14.15 0.20
N PHE A 752 -10.15 14.55 -0.72
CA PHE A 752 -9.22 13.64 -1.39
C PHE A 752 -7.75 14.04 -1.22
N GLY A 753 -7.44 14.96 -0.29
CA GLY A 753 -6.07 15.38 0.02
C GLY A 753 -5.34 16.12 -1.11
N GLN A 754 -6.08 16.75 -2.03
CA GLN A 754 -5.56 17.50 -3.18
C GLN A 754 -6.02 18.95 -3.18
N ASP A 755 -5.50 19.75 -2.25
CA ASP A 755 -5.80 21.19 -2.18
C ASP A 755 -5.61 21.88 -3.55
N ASN A 756 -6.61 22.67 -3.96
CA ASN A 756 -6.62 23.44 -5.21
C ASN A 756 -6.70 22.62 -6.51
N LEU A 757 -7.52 21.55 -6.55
CA LEU A 757 -7.80 20.76 -7.77
C LEU A 757 -8.07 21.62 -9.02
N VAL A 758 -8.73 22.77 -8.85
CA VAL A 758 -9.00 23.81 -9.86
C VAL A 758 -8.81 25.18 -9.21
N LYS A 759 -8.01 26.07 -9.82
CA LYS A 759 -7.85 27.44 -9.31
C LYS A 759 -8.97 28.34 -9.85
N PRO A 760 -9.59 29.24 -9.04
CA PRO A 760 -10.67 30.11 -9.52
C PRO A 760 -10.34 30.91 -10.79
N ASN A 761 -9.09 31.33 -10.96
CA ASN A 761 -8.63 32.07 -12.15
C ASN A 761 -8.59 31.20 -13.43
N GLU A 762 -8.42 29.88 -13.30
CA GLU A 762 -8.35 28.93 -14.43
C GLU A 762 -9.71 28.71 -15.09
N ILE A 763 -10.80 29.00 -14.36
CA ILE A 763 -12.15 28.71 -14.79
C ILE A 763 -13.02 29.97 -14.92
N GLN A 764 -12.58 31.12 -14.41
CA GLN A 764 -13.34 32.39 -14.42
C GLN A 764 -13.95 32.74 -15.79
N HIS A 765 -13.19 32.49 -16.87
CA HIS A 765 -13.52 32.84 -18.25
C HIS A 765 -14.39 31.81 -18.98
N LEU A 766 -14.62 30.63 -18.38
CA LEU A 766 -15.40 29.54 -18.96
C LEU A 766 -16.91 29.72 -18.71
N SER A 767 -17.75 29.21 -19.61
CA SER A 767 -19.19 29.05 -19.35
C SER A 767 -19.44 28.04 -18.22
N VAL A 768 -20.64 28.03 -17.62
CA VAL A 768 -20.98 27.12 -16.51
C VAL A 768 -20.78 25.64 -16.90
N GLU A 769 -21.17 25.28 -18.12
CA GLU A 769 -21.02 23.90 -18.61
C GLU A 769 -19.55 23.53 -18.85
N GLU A 770 -18.74 24.45 -19.38
CA GLU A 770 -17.30 24.25 -19.53
C GLU A 770 -16.59 24.16 -18.18
N LYS A 771 -17.02 24.94 -17.17
CA LYS A 771 -16.52 24.87 -15.79
C LYS A 771 -16.76 23.49 -15.17
N ILE A 772 -17.98 22.97 -15.30
CA ILE A 772 -18.36 21.65 -14.81
C ILE A 772 -17.55 20.57 -15.51
N ASN A 773 -17.46 20.62 -16.84
CA ASN A 773 -16.67 19.67 -17.61
C ASN A 773 -15.19 19.72 -17.21
N TYR A 774 -14.64 20.92 -16.97
CA TYR A 774 -13.28 21.11 -16.50
C TYR A 774 -13.05 20.47 -15.12
N ILE A 775 -13.98 20.66 -14.17
CA ILE A 775 -13.91 20.00 -12.86
C ILE A 775 -13.98 18.48 -13.00
N ILE A 776 -14.90 17.94 -13.81
CA ILE A 776 -15.01 16.49 -14.05
C ILE A 776 -13.71 15.95 -14.64
N ASP A 777 -13.13 16.63 -15.62
CA ASP A 777 -11.90 16.20 -16.28
C ASP A 777 -10.71 16.26 -15.31
N LYS A 778 -10.63 17.30 -14.46
CA LYS A 778 -9.61 17.41 -13.40
C LYS A 778 -9.78 16.35 -12.32
N ALA A 779 -11.00 16.10 -11.87
CA ALA A 779 -11.31 15.04 -10.92
C ALA A 779 -11.00 13.65 -11.48
N ARG A 780 -11.26 13.40 -12.77
CA ARG A 780 -10.85 12.16 -13.45
C ARG A 780 -9.33 12.05 -13.57
N GLN A 781 -8.62 13.14 -13.89
CA GLN A 781 -7.15 13.17 -13.95
C GLN A 781 -6.52 12.92 -12.58
N ALA A 782 -7.11 13.48 -11.51
CA ALA A 782 -6.73 13.24 -10.13
C ALA A 782 -7.24 11.88 -9.60
N LYS A 783 -7.88 11.06 -10.44
CA LYS A 783 -8.45 9.74 -10.11
C LYS A 783 -9.45 9.76 -8.95
N ILE A 784 -10.10 10.90 -8.74
CA ILE A 784 -11.18 11.08 -7.76
C ILE A 784 -12.42 10.27 -8.19
N PHE A 785 -12.67 10.18 -9.50
CA PHE A 785 -13.68 9.28 -10.06
C PHE A 785 -13.03 7.98 -10.56
N PRO A 786 -13.59 6.79 -10.25
CA PRO A 786 -13.00 5.52 -10.65
C PRO A 786 -12.91 5.34 -12.17
N PRO A 787 -11.88 4.63 -12.67
CA PRO A 787 -11.71 4.38 -14.10
C PRO A 787 -12.81 3.47 -14.65
N GLY A 788 -13.52 3.92 -15.68
CA GLY A 788 -14.60 3.15 -16.35
C GLY A 788 -16.01 3.73 -16.18
N VAL A 789 -16.19 4.71 -15.29
CA VAL A 789 -17.48 5.43 -15.14
C VAL A 789 -17.70 6.39 -16.32
N GLU A 790 -18.88 6.30 -16.95
CA GLU A 790 -19.25 7.17 -18.06
C GLU A 790 -19.32 8.64 -17.63
N ARG A 791 -19.05 9.57 -18.56
CA ARG A 791 -19.02 11.02 -18.28
C ARG A 791 -20.37 11.50 -17.72
N GLN A 792 -21.47 10.89 -18.16
CA GLN A 792 -22.83 11.21 -17.72
C GLN A 792 -23.06 10.85 -16.23
N ASN A 793 -22.54 9.73 -15.76
CA ASN A 793 -22.65 9.34 -14.34
C ASN A 793 -21.81 10.25 -13.43
N ASN A 794 -20.63 10.68 -13.88
CA ASN A 794 -19.83 11.69 -13.16
C ASN A 794 -20.52 13.06 -13.12
N ARG A 795 -21.30 13.39 -14.15
CA ARG A 795 -22.09 14.63 -14.21
C ARG A 795 -23.23 14.62 -13.19
N ARG A 796 -23.99 13.52 -13.09
CA ARG A 796 -25.05 13.35 -12.08
C ARG A 796 -24.55 13.54 -10.65
N ILE A 797 -23.43 12.92 -10.28
CA ILE A 797 -22.81 13.09 -8.95
C ILE A 797 -22.47 14.56 -8.68
N LEU A 798 -21.93 15.26 -9.68
CA LEU A 798 -21.60 16.67 -9.54
C LEU A 798 -22.85 17.54 -9.44
N ASP A 799 -23.90 17.26 -10.21
CA ASP A 799 -25.16 18.00 -10.18
C ASP A 799 -25.84 17.85 -8.80
N VAL A 800 -25.81 16.65 -8.20
CA VAL A 800 -26.24 16.43 -6.80
C VAL A 800 -25.41 17.25 -5.83
N LEU A 801 -24.08 17.26 -5.97
CA LEU A 801 -23.20 18.00 -5.07
C LEU A 801 -23.37 19.52 -5.19
N VAL A 802 -23.63 20.03 -6.40
CA VAL A 802 -24.02 21.43 -6.64
C VAL A 802 -25.37 21.74 -6.01
N GLY A 803 -26.35 20.84 -6.18
CA GLY A 803 -27.69 20.98 -5.61
C GLY A 803 -27.67 21.05 -4.09
N THR A 804 -26.91 20.18 -3.42
CA THR A 804 -26.77 20.19 -1.96
C THR A 804 -26.07 21.46 -1.45
N LEU A 805 -25.05 21.96 -2.16
CA LEU A 805 -24.42 23.25 -1.83
C LEU A 805 -25.42 24.41 -1.95
N LYS A 806 -26.13 24.52 -3.08
CA LYS A 806 -27.18 25.54 -3.28
C LYS A 806 -28.23 25.50 -2.16
N ALA A 807 -28.70 24.29 -1.83
CA ALA A 807 -29.67 24.06 -0.77
C ALA A 807 -29.16 24.53 0.60
N THR A 808 -27.90 24.21 0.93
CA THR A 808 -27.26 24.61 2.20
C THR A 808 -27.24 26.13 2.38
N TYR A 809 -26.91 26.87 1.32
CA TYR A 809 -26.84 28.33 1.38
C TYR A 809 -28.20 29.02 1.45
N ALA A 810 -29.22 28.44 0.81
CA ALA A 810 -30.57 29.00 0.78
C ALA A 810 -31.39 28.68 2.04
N TYR A 811 -30.94 27.73 2.86
CA TYR A 811 -31.73 27.14 3.93
C TYR A 811 -32.05 28.12 5.07
N LYS A 812 -33.34 28.31 5.34
CA LYS A 812 -33.86 29.19 6.39
C LYS A 812 -34.31 28.39 7.61
N ARG A 813 -33.32 28.09 8.46
CA ARG A 813 -33.49 27.38 9.74
C ARG A 813 -34.59 27.99 10.62
N GLN A 814 -35.37 27.11 11.25
CA GLN A 814 -36.29 27.46 12.33
C GLN A 814 -35.88 26.75 13.63
N PRO A 815 -36.36 27.20 14.80
CA PRO A 815 -36.18 26.49 16.07
C PRO A 815 -36.81 25.09 16.04
N TYR A 816 -36.18 24.13 16.69
CA TYR A 816 -36.66 22.75 16.82
C TYR A 816 -37.12 22.48 18.26
N PRO A 817 -38.42 22.26 18.48
CA PRO A 817 -38.97 21.98 19.81
C PRO A 817 -38.77 20.49 20.18
N GLY A 818 -37.52 20.10 20.42
CA GLY A 818 -37.14 18.75 20.82
C GLY A 818 -35.65 18.61 21.16
N LYS A 819 -35.29 17.41 21.61
CA LYS A 819 -33.91 17.05 21.97
C LYS A 819 -33.07 16.73 20.73
N VAL A 820 -31.83 17.19 20.74
CA VAL A 820 -30.83 16.94 19.69
C VAL A 820 -29.61 16.29 20.33
N THR A 821 -29.15 15.17 19.77
CA THR A 821 -27.86 14.58 20.13
C THR A 821 -26.84 14.87 19.03
N VAL A 822 -25.76 15.55 19.40
CA VAL A 822 -24.69 15.96 18.50
C VAL A 822 -23.48 15.08 18.77
N PHE A 823 -23.03 14.36 17.75
CA PHE A 823 -21.78 13.61 17.80
C PHE A 823 -20.72 14.47 17.11
N ARG A 824 -19.81 15.04 17.90
CA ARG A 824 -18.82 16.01 17.45
C ARG A 824 -17.46 15.34 17.28
N ALA A 825 -16.81 15.60 16.14
CA ALA A 825 -15.43 15.17 15.93
C ALA A 825 -14.48 15.96 16.83
N ARG A 826 -13.60 15.27 17.58
CA ARG A 826 -12.66 15.92 18.52
C ARG A 826 -11.57 16.70 17.80
N GLU A 827 -11.13 16.23 16.64
CA GLU A 827 -10.06 16.85 15.88
C GLU A 827 -10.65 17.89 14.93
N LYS A 828 -10.21 19.14 15.07
CA LYS A 828 -10.72 20.24 14.27
C LYS A 828 -10.16 20.16 12.85
N HIS A 829 -11.05 20.07 11.87
CA HIS A 829 -10.74 20.35 10.47
C HIS A 829 -11.27 21.74 10.11
N ILE A 830 -10.42 22.64 9.62
CA ILE A 830 -10.86 23.97 9.17
C ILE A 830 -11.50 23.82 7.79
N MET A 831 -12.83 23.94 7.71
CA MET A 831 -13.55 23.89 6.43
C MET A 831 -13.52 25.21 5.63
N ALA A 832 -13.00 26.32 6.20
CA ALA A 832 -13.18 27.67 5.62
C ALA A 832 -11.87 28.42 5.35
N PRO A 833 -11.43 28.53 4.07
CA PRO A 833 -10.40 29.50 3.65
C PRO A 833 -10.98 30.81 3.08
N ASP A 834 -12.30 31.03 3.09
CA ASP A 834 -12.96 32.23 2.56
C ASP A 834 -13.20 33.28 3.68
N PRO A 835 -12.68 34.51 3.57
CA PRO A 835 -12.88 35.55 4.59
C PRO A 835 -14.32 36.08 4.67
N THR A 836 -15.22 35.71 3.75
CA THR A 836 -16.64 36.13 3.73
C THR A 836 -17.61 35.09 4.30
N LEU A 837 -17.15 33.85 4.54
CA LEU A 837 -17.95 32.77 5.11
C LEU A 837 -17.30 32.18 6.35
N VAL A 838 -18.10 31.98 7.39
CA VAL A 838 -17.72 31.18 8.54
C VAL A 838 -18.59 29.94 8.57
N TRP A 839 -17.97 28.77 8.45
CA TRP A 839 -18.61 27.51 8.74
C TRP A 839 -18.67 27.35 10.24
N VAL A 840 -19.88 27.27 10.78
CA VAL A 840 -20.11 27.01 12.20
C VAL A 840 -20.73 25.64 12.35
N GLU A 841 -20.40 24.97 13.44
CA GLU A 841 -21.08 23.72 13.81
C GLU A 841 -22.58 24.00 13.90
N LEU A 842 -23.39 23.13 13.31
CA LEU A 842 -24.84 23.32 13.19
C LEU A 842 -25.45 23.59 14.58
N PHE A 843 -25.04 22.84 15.60
CA PHE A 843 -25.54 22.98 16.97
C PHE A 843 -25.21 24.31 17.64
N SER A 844 -24.14 24.99 17.23
CA SER A 844 -23.79 26.32 17.76
C SER A 844 -24.82 27.40 17.36
N VAL A 845 -25.71 27.09 16.41
CA VAL A 845 -26.69 28.01 15.85
C VAL A 845 -28.10 27.42 15.74
N MET A 846 -28.30 26.22 16.30
CA MET A 846 -29.62 25.63 16.47
C MET A 846 -30.32 26.25 17.68
N ALA A 847 -31.64 26.40 17.59
CA ALA A 847 -32.48 26.72 18.73
C ALA A 847 -33.29 25.46 19.06
N ALA A 848 -32.70 24.56 19.85
CA ALA A 848 -33.30 23.32 20.32
C ALA A 848 -33.64 23.40 21.82
N GLU A 849 -34.61 22.61 22.28
CA GLU A 849 -35.01 22.56 23.69
C GLU A 849 -33.90 21.97 24.58
N GLU A 850 -33.22 20.93 24.08
CA GLU A 850 -32.11 20.27 24.76
C GLU A 850 -31.07 19.82 23.73
N ILE A 851 -29.79 20.07 24.01
CA ILE A 851 -28.65 19.63 23.17
C ILE A 851 -27.73 18.77 24.02
N ASN A 852 -27.57 17.51 23.64
CA ASN A 852 -26.57 16.61 24.18
C ASN A 852 -25.37 16.55 23.23
N ILE A 853 -24.14 16.70 23.73
CA ILE A 853 -22.91 16.67 22.90
C ILE A 853 -22.06 15.48 23.32
N VAL A 854 -21.74 14.62 22.35
CA VAL A 854 -20.90 13.45 22.51
C VAL A 854 -19.65 13.60 21.63
N ASP A 855 -18.48 13.61 22.26
CA ASP A 855 -17.21 13.79 21.56
C ASP A 855 -16.61 12.46 21.08
N VAL A 856 -16.48 12.31 19.77
CA VAL A 856 -15.93 11.11 19.10
C VAL A 856 -14.53 11.40 18.53
N PRO A 857 -13.56 10.47 18.61
CA PRO A 857 -12.24 10.62 18.01
C PRO A 857 -12.26 10.84 16.49
N GLY A 858 -11.16 11.39 15.95
CA GLY A 858 -11.03 11.72 14.53
C GLY A 858 -11.52 13.12 14.18
N ASN A 859 -11.36 13.48 12.90
CA ASN A 859 -11.84 14.71 12.28
C ASN A 859 -13.11 14.48 11.44
N HIS A 860 -13.68 15.55 10.86
CA HIS A 860 -14.91 15.51 10.06
C HIS A 860 -15.03 14.33 9.07
N TYR A 861 -13.92 13.96 8.42
CA TYR A 861 -13.90 12.91 7.40
C TYR A 861 -13.59 11.53 7.97
N THR A 862 -12.61 11.43 8.87
CA THR A 862 -12.20 10.15 9.47
C THR A 862 -13.21 9.64 10.50
N PHE A 863 -14.08 10.51 11.00
CA PHE A 863 -15.11 10.23 12.01
C PHE A 863 -16.09 9.11 11.61
N VAL A 864 -16.39 8.96 10.32
CA VAL A 864 -17.22 7.87 9.77
C VAL A 864 -16.41 6.70 9.21
N LEU A 865 -15.09 6.67 9.41
CA LEU A 865 -14.17 5.64 8.93
C LEU A 865 -13.53 4.87 10.10
N GLU A 866 -13.02 3.67 9.83
CA GLU A 866 -12.25 2.90 10.82
C GLU A 866 -10.92 3.61 11.15
N PRO A 867 -10.49 3.62 12.43
CA PRO A 867 -11.13 2.94 13.57
C PRO A 867 -12.24 3.77 14.27
N HIS A 868 -12.40 5.06 13.96
CA HIS A 868 -13.26 5.98 14.73
C HIS A 868 -14.76 5.70 14.62
N VAL A 869 -15.22 5.15 13.49
CA VAL A 869 -16.62 4.77 13.26
C VAL A 869 -17.13 3.74 14.28
N GLU A 870 -16.24 2.92 14.85
CA GLU A 870 -16.59 1.97 15.91
C GLU A 870 -16.99 2.73 17.19
N VAL A 871 -16.23 3.76 17.57
CA VAL A 871 -16.54 4.60 18.73
C VAL A 871 -17.83 5.41 18.50
N LEU A 872 -18.02 5.94 17.29
CA LEU A 872 -19.26 6.58 16.88
C LEU A 872 -20.45 5.63 17.04
N ALA A 873 -20.32 4.40 16.54
CA ALA A 873 -21.37 3.39 16.61
C ALA A 873 -21.73 3.00 18.04
N GLN A 874 -20.72 2.85 18.91
CA GLN A 874 -20.94 2.57 20.34
C GLN A 874 -21.76 3.68 21.02
N HIS A 875 -21.41 4.94 20.78
CA HIS A 875 -22.15 6.07 21.35
C HIS A 875 -23.55 6.21 20.74
N LEU A 876 -23.69 6.05 19.42
CA LEU A 876 -24.99 6.13 18.76
C LEU A 876 -25.90 5.00 19.23
N LYS A 877 -25.37 3.78 19.38
CA LYS A 877 -26.07 2.65 19.95
C LYS A 877 -26.57 2.93 21.37
N ALA A 878 -25.74 3.51 22.23
CA ALA A 878 -26.18 3.87 23.58
C ALA A 878 -27.38 4.84 23.55
N CYS A 879 -27.38 5.83 22.65
CA CYS A 879 -28.52 6.73 22.47
C CYS A 879 -29.76 6.04 21.90
N LEU A 880 -29.58 5.08 20.97
CA LEU A 880 -30.66 4.27 20.42
C LEU A 880 -31.29 3.36 21.50
N ASP A 881 -30.46 2.77 22.36
CA ASP A 881 -30.90 1.93 23.46
C ASP A 881 -31.63 2.72 24.56
N GLU A 882 -31.18 3.95 24.86
CA GLU A 882 -31.81 4.85 25.84
C GLU A 882 -33.24 5.24 25.45
N VAL A 883 -33.56 5.35 24.16
CA VAL A 883 -34.89 5.76 23.68
C VAL A 883 -35.86 4.58 23.47
N MET A 884 -35.42 3.34 23.73
CA MET A 884 -36.28 2.15 23.73
C MET A 884 -36.98 1.90 25.08
N VAL A 885 -36.54 2.57 26.14
CA VAL A 885 -37.10 2.51 27.51
C VAL A 885 -38.12 3.61 27.70
#